data_AF-A0A537BE34-F1
#
_entry.id   AF-A0A537BE34-F1
#
_cell.length_a   1.000
_cell.length_b   1.000
_cell.length_c   1.000
_cell.angle_alpha   90.00
_cell.angle_beta   90.00
_cell.angle_gamma   90.00
#
_symmetry.space_group_name_H-M   'P 1'
#
loop_
_entity.id
_entity.type
_entity.pdbx_description
1 polymer ?
#
loop_
_entity_poly.entity_id
_entity_poly.type
_entity_poly.pdbx_seq_one_letter_code
_entity_poly.pdbx_strand_id
1 'polypeptide(L)'
;MPIFNRCVIAVLTCVAALAAHAGEPQPGIAGVAGRKATVNFTDLARQEARAAPAPRTPRVVHSPMPAPKEPADRVSPPREGSKSAAPAEAGPAPLSPAPASNFLALPDDTTAIPPDTHGAVGPNHLMTTLNTQIRIQDRSGTVLSTVSMDSFWASLGSPSAFDPRILYDPYGGRWIFVAAANGNSTASAVLIGASQTSDPRGAWNIFSVDADASNATWADYPSVGFNKDWIVVNTNMFTVGANSSFARSNVWVFTKASLYNTIAPSASFRLFTDTSGSSTLVPAVTYDPTQTLATLYLVDVFTSSTATLRIGTITGTVGTETYTPGTSFPTATSANGWAVTGPDAPQLGPAPLIETGDRRMQSCSYRNAFLWCVHHIFLPAANPTRTAVQWWQLTTGGAIQQRGRIDDASGATFYAYPSIAVNANSDVLIGYSRFSASQYASANYSFRLSCNAANTLQSDTVLKAGEGPYYKIGMTSQKNRWGDYSSSVVDPANDIDMWTIQEYAATPVGTGASNGDGRWGTWWGRIAGQSAQSSDLGIAVTGSPDPASVGSNLTYTITVTNNGPNAANEVSVIDPLPSGASFVSVTPSQGTCSGTSTVKQSGTRSRRHKPIQRDSRRSSRDFDCQRQQLRQQLDGELERSGTRHDVRFSDSAYCDDPGDRHRRRGHGERDGGQPGTGGRDLGCCYVHHYCRRWRWGRRGRRGRLLYRHGGLRITPGDGGALLARFPRSVPAYQQIGAVVRRAVLSFQSAARRRAARA
;
A
#
# COMPACT_ATOMS: atom_id res chain seq x y z
N MET A 1 -26.43 -66.74 -42.94
CA MET A 1 -27.80 -66.22 -43.10
C MET A 1 -28.52 -66.30 -41.75
N PRO A 2 -29.39 -65.33 -41.43
CA PRO A 2 -29.23 -64.41 -40.28
C PRO A 2 -30.08 -64.82 -39.05
N ILE A 3 -29.93 -64.15 -37.89
CA ILE A 3 -30.86 -63.09 -37.45
C ILE A 3 -30.12 -62.06 -36.57
N PHE A 4 -30.37 -60.79 -36.90
CA PHE A 4 -29.93 -59.57 -36.24
C PHE A 4 -30.45 -59.47 -34.79
N ASN A 5 -29.59 -59.07 -33.85
CA ASN A 5 -30.02 -58.42 -32.62
C ASN A 5 -29.44 -57.00 -32.58
N ARG A 6 -30.35 -56.02 -32.52
CA ARG A 6 -30.06 -54.59 -32.46
C ARG A 6 -29.51 -54.25 -31.06
N CYS A 7 -28.22 -53.93 -30.95
CA CYS A 7 -27.71 -53.17 -29.82
C CYS A 7 -27.91 -51.67 -30.12
N VAL A 8 -28.80 -51.04 -29.37
CA VAL A 8 -28.90 -49.59 -29.27
C VAL A 8 -27.64 -49.10 -28.55
N ILE A 9 -26.74 -48.43 -29.27
CA ILE A 9 -25.64 -47.68 -28.68
C ILE A 9 -26.27 -46.43 -28.06
N ALA A 10 -26.49 -46.47 -26.74
CA ALA A 10 -26.71 -45.27 -25.96
C ALA A 10 -25.37 -44.52 -25.91
N VAL A 11 -25.24 -43.49 -26.75
CA VAL A 11 -24.19 -42.49 -26.60
C VAL A 11 -24.50 -41.69 -25.34
N LEU A 12 -24.04 -42.19 -24.20
CA LEU A 12 -23.98 -41.42 -22.97
C LEU A 12 -22.93 -40.33 -23.18
N THR A 13 -23.37 -39.15 -23.60
CA THR A 13 -22.58 -37.93 -23.49
C THR A 13 -22.49 -37.58 -22.01
N CYS A 14 -21.55 -38.20 -21.31
CA CYS A 14 -21.09 -37.72 -20.01
C CYS A 14 -20.41 -36.37 -20.24
N VAL A 15 -21.17 -35.28 -20.17
CA VAL A 15 -20.62 -33.96 -19.81
C VAL A 15 -20.22 -34.08 -18.34
N ALA A 16 -19.03 -34.62 -18.08
CA ALA A 16 -18.40 -34.48 -16.79
C ALA A 16 -18.13 -32.98 -16.61
N ALA A 17 -18.95 -32.33 -15.78
CA ALA A 17 -18.57 -31.07 -15.19
C ALA A 17 -17.25 -31.31 -14.44
N LEU A 18 -16.13 -30.94 -15.06
CA LEU A 18 -14.82 -30.93 -14.42
C LEU A 18 -14.91 -29.95 -13.24
N ALA A 19 -15.17 -30.48 -12.05
CA ALA A 19 -14.88 -29.77 -10.82
C ALA A 19 -13.38 -29.48 -10.84
N ALA A 20 -13.00 -28.21 -11.03
CA ALA A 20 -11.63 -27.78 -10.88
C ALA A 20 -11.19 -28.10 -9.45
N HIS A 21 -10.29 -29.09 -9.31
CA HIS A 21 -9.69 -29.42 -8.03
C HIS A 21 -8.69 -28.30 -7.69
N ALA A 22 -8.69 -27.83 -6.44
CA ALA A 22 -7.75 -26.81 -5.98
C ALA A 22 -6.30 -27.23 -6.28
N GLY A 23 -5.50 -26.32 -6.84
CA GLY A 23 -4.09 -26.58 -7.18
C GLY A 23 -3.82 -27.12 -8.58
N GLU A 24 -4.82 -27.56 -9.35
CA GLU A 24 -4.60 -28.04 -10.73
C GLU A 24 -4.54 -26.88 -11.73
N PRO A 25 -3.46 -26.75 -12.53
CA PRO A 25 -3.34 -25.72 -13.56
C PRO A 25 -4.40 -25.88 -14.64
N GLN A 26 -5.14 -24.79 -14.93
CA GLN A 26 -6.21 -24.76 -15.92
C GLN A 26 -5.76 -23.98 -17.17
N PRO A 27 -5.84 -24.56 -18.38
CA PRO A 27 -5.57 -23.83 -19.61
C PRO A 27 -6.72 -22.86 -19.91
N GLY A 28 -6.39 -21.69 -20.45
CA GLY A 28 -7.37 -20.66 -20.77
C GLY A 28 -7.96 -20.79 -22.17
N ILE A 29 -9.22 -20.41 -22.34
CA ILE A 29 -9.87 -20.32 -23.65
C ILE A 29 -9.35 -19.06 -24.36
N ALA A 30 -8.85 -19.20 -25.59
CA ALA A 30 -8.43 -18.05 -26.39
C ALA A 30 -9.66 -17.25 -26.84
N GLY A 31 -9.56 -15.93 -26.76
CA GLY A 31 -10.58 -15.03 -27.25
C GLY A 31 -10.01 -13.72 -27.79
N VAL A 32 -10.86 -12.97 -28.48
CA VAL A 32 -10.59 -11.61 -28.93
C VAL A 32 -11.78 -10.72 -28.58
N ALA A 33 -11.54 -9.44 -28.31
CA ALA A 33 -12.63 -8.51 -28.06
C ALA A 33 -13.56 -8.40 -29.27
N GLY A 34 -14.87 -8.40 -29.01
CA GLY A 34 -15.91 -8.37 -30.05
C GLY A 34 -16.05 -7.01 -30.72
N ARG A 35 -15.65 -5.93 -30.03
CA ARG A 35 -15.65 -4.57 -30.59
C ARG A 35 -14.37 -3.84 -30.19
N LYS A 36 -13.90 -2.96 -31.07
CA LYS A 36 -12.80 -2.01 -30.84
C LYS A 36 -13.24 -0.63 -31.33
N ALA A 37 -12.86 0.41 -30.60
CA ALA A 37 -12.92 1.79 -31.07
C ALA A 37 -11.70 2.58 -30.59
N THR A 38 -11.54 3.79 -31.11
CA THR A 38 -10.59 4.77 -30.59
C THR A 38 -11.34 6.04 -30.22
N VAL A 39 -11.13 6.50 -28.97
CA VAL A 39 -11.73 7.73 -28.46
C VAL A 39 -10.63 8.69 -28.02
N ASN A 40 -10.77 9.98 -28.33
CA ASN A 40 -9.87 11.01 -27.82
C ASN A 40 -10.59 11.80 -26.73
N PHE A 41 -10.01 11.82 -25.52
CA PHE A 41 -10.67 12.40 -24.36
C PHE A 41 -10.87 13.92 -24.49
N THR A 42 -9.90 14.64 -25.04
CA THR A 42 -10.00 16.08 -25.27
C THR A 42 -11.06 16.41 -26.32
N ASP A 43 -11.14 15.60 -27.38
CA ASP A 43 -12.17 15.76 -28.41
C ASP A 43 -13.56 15.51 -27.83
N LEU A 44 -13.69 14.46 -27.02
CA LEU A 44 -14.94 14.13 -26.33
C LEU A 44 -15.38 15.26 -25.39
N ALA A 45 -14.47 15.80 -24.58
CA ALA A 45 -14.76 16.93 -23.71
C ALA A 45 -15.20 18.17 -24.51
N ARG A 46 -14.58 18.43 -25.67
CA ARG A 46 -15.01 19.52 -26.57
C ARG A 46 -16.38 19.25 -27.19
N GLN A 47 -16.71 17.99 -27.49
CA GLN A 47 -18.02 17.60 -28.01
C GLN A 47 -19.11 17.78 -26.96
N GLU A 48 -18.92 17.27 -25.74
CA GLU A 48 -19.87 17.45 -24.64
C GLU A 48 -20.08 18.93 -24.30
N ALA A 49 -19.01 19.74 -24.29
CA ALA A 49 -19.11 21.18 -24.02
C ALA A 49 -19.88 21.95 -25.11
N ARG A 50 -19.99 21.41 -26.32
CA ARG A 50 -20.76 22.00 -27.43
C ARG A 50 -22.20 21.48 -27.48
N ALA A 51 -22.47 20.32 -26.89
CA ALA A 51 -23.81 19.76 -26.85
C ALA A 51 -24.72 20.65 -26.01
N ALA A 52 -25.97 20.83 -26.44
CA ALA A 52 -26.97 21.44 -25.58
C ALA A 52 -27.08 20.63 -24.28
N PRO A 53 -27.34 21.26 -23.12
CA PRO A 53 -27.57 20.52 -21.88
C PRO A 53 -28.76 19.58 -22.07
N ALA A 54 -28.48 18.30 -22.30
CA ALA A 54 -29.50 17.28 -22.27
C ALA A 54 -29.90 17.05 -20.80
N PRO A 55 -31.18 16.80 -20.50
CA PRO A 55 -31.57 16.31 -19.18
C PRO A 55 -30.74 15.06 -18.87
N ARG A 56 -29.86 15.15 -17.88
CA ARG A 56 -29.08 13.99 -17.43
C ARG A 56 -30.00 13.11 -16.60
N THR A 57 -30.58 12.08 -17.23
CA THR A 57 -31.39 11.10 -16.52
C THR A 57 -30.51 10.28 -15.60
N PRO A 58 -30.87 10.12 -14.32
CA PRO A 58 -30.15 9.21 -13.44
C PRO A 58 -30.12 7.80 -14.05
N ARG A 59 -28.92 7.24 -14.19
CA ARG A 59 -28.71 5.93 -14.76
C ARG A 59 -28.83 4.87 -13.69
N VAL A 60 -29.37 3.72 -14.07
CA VAL A 60 -29.43 2.56 -13.19
C VAL A 60 -28.03 1.97 -13.02
N VAL A 61 -27.49 2.08 -11.80
CA VAL A 61 -26.36 1.27 -11.38
C VAL A 61 -26.91 0.05 -10.65
N HIS A 62 -26.50 -1.13 -11.09
CA HIS A 62 -26.91 -2.36 -10.43
C HIS A 62 -26.21 -2.44 -9.08
N SER A 63 -26.96 -2.79 -8.04
CA SER A 63 -26.33 -3.07 -6.75
C SER A 63 -25.55 -4.38 -6.89
N PRO A 64 -24.34 -4.49 -6.30
CA PRO A 64 -23.65 -5.75 -6.20
C PRO A 64 -24.59 -6.77 -5.60
N MET A 65 -24.74 -7.86 -6.33
CA MET A 65 -25.58 -8.96 -5.92
C MET A 65 -25.05 -9.58 -4.63
N PRO A 66 -25.92 -10.28 -3.86
CA PRO A 66 -25.60 -10.74 -2.51
C PRO A 66 -24.26 -11.46 -2.43
N ALA A 67 -23.59 -11.29 -1.29
CA ALA A 67 -22.30 -11.90 -1.01
C ALA A 67 -22.27 -13.36 -1.49
N PRO A 68 -21.29 -13.72 -2.34
CA PRO A 68 -21.22 -15.07 -2.88
C PRO A 68 -21.09 -16.11 -1.78
N LYS A 69 -21.76 -17.25 -1.95
CA LYS A 69 -21.74 -18.36 -0.97
C LYS A 69 -20.31 -18.84 -0.79
N GLU A 70 -19.85 -18.93 0.45
CA GLU A 70 -18.51 -19.41 0.72
C GLU A 70 -18.43 -20.92 0.49
N PRO A 71 -17.27 -21.46 0.11
CA PRO A 71 -17.07 -22.92 0.03
C PRO A 71 -17.43 -23.65 1.34
N ALA A 72 -17.25 -22.98 2.48
CA ALA A 72 -17.50 -23.52 3.82
C ALA A 72 -18.98 -23.58 4.24
N ASP A 73 -19.91 -22.97 3.49
CA ASP A 73 -21.37 -23.07 3.74
C ASP A 73 -21.92 -24.49 3.49
N ARG A 74 -21.05 -25.49 3.33
CA ARG A 74 -21.36 -26.91 3.07
C ARG A 74 -21.01 -27.84 4.24
N VAL A 75 -20.45 -27.35 5.35
CA VAL A 75 -20.14 -28.17 6.54
C VAL A 75 -20.46 -27.38 7.82
N SER A 76 -21.26 -27.99 8.71
CA SER A 76 -21.63 -27.43 10.02
C SER A 76 -20.40 -27.02 10.85
N PRO A 77 -20.49 -25.96 11.66
CA PRO A 77 -19.33 -25.43 12.38
C PRO A 77 -18.85 -26.40 13.48
N PRO A 78 -17.52 -26.63 13.63
CA PRO A 78 -16.98 -27.30 14.81
C PRO A 78 -17.00 -26.40 16.04
N ARG A 79 -17.18 -27.04 17.20
CA ARG A 79 -17.23 -26.47 18.55
C ARG A 79 -15.91 -25.78 18.94
N GLU A 80 -16.04 -24.73 19.77
CA GLU A 80 -14.97 -23.88 20.31
C GLU A 80 -13.69 -24.64 20.69
N GLY A 81 -12.58 -24.24 20.06
CA GLY A 81 -11.21 -24.57 20.45
C GLY A 81 -10.43 -23.29 20.76
N SER A 82 -9.45 -23.41 21.65
CA SER A 82 -8.68 -22.36 22.32
C SER A 82 -8.37 -21.09 21.52
N LYS A 83 -8.61 -19.93 22.16
CA LYS A 83 -8.31 -18.58 21.70
C LYS A 83 -6.84 -18.43 21.30
N SER A 84 -6.58 -18.27 20.00
CA SER A 84 -5.37 -17.57 19.57
C SER A 84 -5.62 -16.07 19.76
N ALA A 85 -4.70 -15.37 20.42
CA ALA A 85 -4.88 -13.97 20.76
C ALA A 85 -5.09 -13.11 19.51
N ALA A 86 -6.07 -12.21 19.57
CA ALA A 86 -6.15 -11.08 18.66
C ALA A 86 -4.79 -10.33 18.68
N PRO A 87 -4.39 -9.66 17.58
CA PRO A 87 -3.23 -8.79 17.61
C PRO A 87 -3.38 -7.83 18.78
N ALA A 88 -2.31 -7.68 19.59
CA ALA A 88 -2.31 -6.74 20.69
C ALA A 88 -2.67 -5.34 20.16
N GLU A 89 -3.69 -4.72 20.75
CA GLU A 89 -3.86 -3.26 20.67
C GLU A 89 -2.56 -2.65 21.19
N ALA A 90 -1.74 -2.13 20.28
CA ALA A 90 -0.60 -1.31 20.65
C ALA A 90 -1.15 -0.07 21.37
N GLY A 91 -0.42 0.44 22.38
CA GLY A 91 -0.71 1.73 23.02
C GLY A 91 -0.82 2.87 22.00
N PRO A 92 -1.14 4.11 22.44
CA PRO A 92 -1.54 5.19 21.53
C PRO A 92 -0.50 5.39 20.41
N ALA A 93 -0.88 4.98 19.20
CA ALA A 93 -0.03 5.11 18.03
C ALA A 93 0.10 6.59 17.66
N PRO A 94 1.24 7.03 17.10
CA PRO A 94 1.33 8.37 16.55
C PRO A 94 0.30 8.54 15.42
N LEU A 95 -0.21 9.76 15.24
CA LEU A 95 -1.09 10.08 14.11
C LEU A 95 -0.38 9.85 12.77
N SER A 96 -1.16 9.47 11.76
CA SER A 96 -0.67 9.40 10.38
C SER A 96 -0.22 10.78 9.89
N PRO A 97 0.72 10.87 8.93
CA PRO A 97 1.26 12.14 8.47
C PRO A 97 0.18 12.93 7.75
N ALA A 98 0.10 14.25 8.01
CA ALA A 98 -0.82 15.13 7.30
C ALA A 98 -0.58 15.10 5.78
N PRO A 99 -1.63 15.29 4.95
CA PRO A 99 -1.47 15.29 3.51
C PRO A 99 -0.63 16.50 3.09
N ALA A 100 0.36 16.27 2.22
CA ALA A 100 1.20 17.32 1.65
C ALA A 100 0.39 18.25 0.71
N SER A 101 -0.65 17.69 0.08
CA SER A 101 -1.65 18.42 -0.70
C SER A 101 -2.94 17.60 -0.74
N ASN A 102 -4.09 18.27 -0.76
CA ASN A 102 -5.37 17.61 -0.98
C ASN A 102 -6.34 18.59 -1.66
N PHE A 103 -7.31 18.08 -2.41
CA PHE A 103 -8.28 18.88 -3.16
C PHE A 103 -9.47 18.03 -3.63
N LEU A 104 -10.55 18.72 -3.99
CA LEU A 104 -11.74 18.10 -4.58
C LEU A 104 -11.38 17.36 -5.88
N ALA A 105 -11.81 16.11 -5.98
CA ALA A 105 -11.72 15.33 -7.21
C ALA A 105 -12.98 15.58 -8.07
N LEU A 106 -14.03 14.77 -7.90
CA LEU A 106 -15.31 14.90 -8.58
C LEU A 106 -16.46 15.06 -7.56
N PRO A 107 -17.30 16.11 -7.68
CA PRO A 107 -18.54 16.22 -6.93
C PRO A 107 -19.66 15.37 -7.56
N ASP A 108 -20.68 15.10 -6.76
CA ASP A 108 -21.93 14.49 -7.20
C ASP A 108 -22.69 15.36 -8.21
N ASP A 109 -23.01 14.79 -9.37
CA ASP A 109 -23.83 15.42 -10.40
C ASP A 109 -25.23 14.81 -10.50
N THR A 110 -25.59 13.93 -9.55
CA THR A 110 -26.88 13.26 -9.40
C THR A 110 -27.25 12.26 -10.49
N THR A 111 -26.32 11.91 -11.37
CA THR A 111 -26.60 11.04 -12.52
C THR A 111 -26.45 9.55 -12.25
N ALA A 112 -25.87 9.15 -11.11
CA ALA A 112 -25.72 7.76 -10.73
C ALA A 112 -25.61 7.62 -9.21
N ILE A 113 -26.09 6.50 -8.69
CA ILE A 113 -25.97 6.12 -7.28
C ILE A 113 -25.70 4.61 -7.24
N PRO A 114 -24.59 4.15 -6.62
CA PRO A 114 -23.50 4.95 -6.03
C PRO A 114 -22.51 5.55 -7.07
N PRO A 115 -21.57 6.43 -6.66
CA PRO A 115 -20.46 6.89 -7.50
C PRO A 115 -19.41 5.82 -7.82
N ASP A 116 -19.17 4.86 -6.91
CA ASP A 116 -18.10 3.86 -7.00
C ASP A 116 -16.72 4.48 -7.25
N THR A 117 -16.19 5.08 -6.19
CA THR A 117 -14.99 5.92 -6.22
C THR A 117 -13.74 5.15 -6.66
N HIS A 118 -13.17 5.50 -7.81
CA HIS A 118 -11.85 5.04 -8.21
C HIS A 118 -11.00 6.17 -8.81
N GLY A 119 -9.68 6.04 -8.69
CA GLY A 119 -8.76 6.98 -9.30
C GLY A 119 -7.34 6.43 -9.43
N ALA A 120 -6.57 7.04 -10.32
CA ALA A 120 -5.16 6.73 -10.56
C ALA A 120 -4.35 8.01 -10.79
N VAL A 121 -3.05 7.91 -10.54
CA VAL A 121 -2.09 9.00 -10.68
C VAL A 121 -1.03 8.60 -11.71
N GLY A 122 -0.83 9.47 -12.69
CA GLY A 122 0.26 9.39 -13.66
C GLY A 122 1.34 10.43 -13.37
N PRO A 123 2.38 10.52 -14.22
CA PRO A 123 3.50 11.44 -14.01
C PRO A 123 3.07 12.91 -13.97
N ASN A 124 2.03 13.27 -14.71
CA ASN A 124 1.58 14.67 -14.89
C ASN A 124 0.10 14.92 -14.57
N HIS A 125 -0.69 13.86 -14.39
CA HIS A 125 -2.14 13.97 -14.30
C HIS A 125 -2.71 13.03 -13.24
N LEU A 126 -3.87 13.40 -12.71
CA LEU A 126 -4.74 12.53 -11.94
C LEU A 126 -6.00 12.25 -12.76
N MET A 127 -6.49 11.02 -12.69
CA MET A 127 -7.73 10.62 -13.34
C MET A 127 -8.66 10.00 -12.31
N THR A 128 -9.85 10.56 -12.17
CA THR A 128 -10.93 10.03 -11.32
C THR A 128 -12.01 9.48 -12.24
N THR A 129 -12.47 8.26 -11.95
CA THR A 129 -13.52 7.57 -12.71
C THR A 129 -14.61 7.17 -11.75
N LEU A 130 -15.82 7.67 -11.98
CA LEU A 130 -17.02 7.37 -11.20
C LEU A 130 -18.11 6.88 -12.15
N ASN A 131 -19.13 6.19 -11.62
CA ASN A 131 -20.33 5.86 -12.39
C ASN A 131 -20.94 7.09 -13.08
N THR A 132 -20.77 8.29 -12.57
CA THR A 132 -21.26 9.49 -13.24
C THR A 132 -20.32 9.96 -14.36
N GLN A 133 -19.11 10.34 -13.96
CA GLN A 133 -18.21 11.16 -14.74
C GLN A 133 -16.77 10.68 -14.59
N ILE A 134 -15.97 11.08 -15.58
CA ILE A 134 -14.53 10.88 -15.61
C ILE A 134 -13.88 12.25 -15.66
N ARG A 135 -12.95 12.52 -14.75
CA ARG A 135 -12.26 13.81 -14.65
C ARG A 135 -10.76 13.64 -14.72
N ILE A 136 -10.12 14.51 -15.49
CA ILE A 136 -8.67 14.65 -15.53
C ILE A 136 -8.29 15.97 -14.84
N GLN A 137 -7.40 15.88 -13.87
CA GLN A 137 -6.80 17.01 -13.18
C GLN A 137 -5.28 17.02 -13.39
N ASP A 138 -4.67 18.20 -13.28
CA ASP A 138 -3.23 18.27 -13.06
C ASP A 138 -2.87 17.89 -11.61
N ARG A 139 -1.57 17.83 -11.30
CA ARG A 139 -1.08 17.41 -9.98
C ARG A 139 -1.30 18.40 -8.84
N SER A 140 -1.76 19.61 -9.16
CA SER A 140 -2.16 20.63 -8.18
C SER A 140 -3.66 20.64 -7.92
N GLY A 141 -4.44 19.87 -8.67
CA GLY A 141 -5.91 19.78 -8.56
C GLY A 141 -6.66 20.64 -9.57
N THR A 142 -5.98 21.32 -10.49
CA THR A 142 -6.64 22.08 -11.56
C THR A 142 -7.40 21.12 -12.46
N VAL A 143 -8.69 21.35 -12.65
CA VAL A 143 -9.52 20.58 -13.58
C VAL A 143 -9.13 20.92 -15.01
N LEU A 144 -8.73 19.89 -15.78
CA LEU A 144 -8.36 20.05 -17.19
C LEU A 144 -9.53 19.68 -18.11
N SER A 145 -10.23 18.59 -17.78
CA SER A 145 -11.39 18.13 -18.53
C SER A 145 -12.27 17.20 -17.70
N THR A 146 -13.54 17.13 -18.05
CA THR A 146 -14.50 16.17 -17.50
C THR A 146 -15.39 15.69 -18.63
N VAL A 147 -15.66 14.39 -18.68
CA VAL A 147 -16.61 13.76 -19.61
C VAL A 147 -17.52 12.81 -18.84
N SER A 148 -18.66 12.46 -19.39
CA SER A 148 -19.51 11.39 -18.83
C SER A 148 -18.91 10.00 -19.05
N MET A 149 -19.23 9.07 -18.14
CA MET A 149 -18.87 7.64 -18.29
C MET A 149 -19.38 7.09 -19.62
N ASP A 150 -20.64 7.37 -19.95
CA ASP A 150 -21.30 6.82 -21.14
C ASP A 150 -20.67 7.34 -22.43
N SER A 151 -20.34 8.63 -22.50
CA SER A 151 -19.72 9.20 -23.70
C SER A 151 -18.32 8.64 -23.97
N PHE A 152 -17.57 8.29 -22.93
CA PHE A 152 -16.26 7.65 -23.10
C PHE A 152 -16.37 6.29 -23.80
N TRP A 153 -17.40 5.51 -23.47
CA TRP A 153 -17.62 4.18 -24.04
C TRP A 153 -18.56 4.15 -25.25
N ALA A 154 -19.20 5.28 -25.61
CA ALA A 154 -20.26 5.36 -26.61
C ALA A 154 -19.89 4.77 -27.98
N SER A 155 -18.64 4.93 -28.42
CA SER A 155 -18.19 4.38 -29.71
C SER A 155 -18.14 2.84 -29.77
N LEU A 156 -18.37 2.14 -28.65
CA LEU A 156 -18.57 0.69 -28.62
C LEU A 156 -20.04 0.28 -28.80
N GLY A 157 -20.92 1.23 -29.12
CA GLY A 157 -22.36 1.03 -29.28
C GLY A 157 -23.17 1.41 -28.04
N SER A 158 -22.74 2.47 -27.34
CA SER A 158 -23.38 3.03 -26.14
C SER A 158 -23.71 1.99 -25.06
N PRO A 159 -22.72 1.21 -24.60
CA PRO A 159 -22.94 0.30 -23.49
C PRO A 159 -23.30 1.08 -22.23
N SER A 160 -24.27 0.59 -21.45
CA SER A 160 -24.59 1.14 -20.14
C SER A 160 -23.49 0.75 -19.14
N ALA A 161 -22.36 1.45 -19.17
CA ALA A 161 -21.12 1.09 -18.48
C ALA A 161 -21.18 1.45 -16.99
N PHE A 162 -20.73 0.58 -16.08
CA PHE A 162 -20.74 0.80 -14.63
C PHE A 162 -19.55 0.12 -13.95
N ASP A 163 -19.35 0.40 -12.66
CA ASP A 163 -18.25 -0.10 -11.84
C ASP A 163 -16.86 0.19 -12.41
N PRO A 164 -16.47 1.47 -12.49
CA PRO A 164 -15.22 1.85 -13.11
C PRO A 164 -13.99 1.52 -12.26
N ARG A 165 -12.94 1.02 -12.91
CA ARG A 165 -11.61 0.82 -12.32
C ARG A 165 -10.54 1.42 -13.23
N ILE A 166 -9.72 2.32 -12.70
CA ILE A 166 -8.64 3.01 -13.44
C ILE A 166 -7.29 2.75 -12.79
N LEU A 167 -6.29 2.35 -13.57
CA LEU A 167 -4.89 2.20 -13.15
C LEU A 167 -3.96 2.97 -14.07
N TYR A 168 -2.76 3.27 -13.56
CA TYR A 168 -1.62 3.71 -14.38
C TYR A 168 -0.53 2.65 -14.34
N ASP A 169 -0.11 2.19 -15.50
CA ASP A 169 1.03 1.30 -15.70
C ASP A 169 2.30 2.16 -15.89
N PRO A 170 3.17 2.30 -14.86
CA PRO A 170 4.36 3.13 -14.94
C PRO A 170 5.44 2.55 -15.87
N TYR A 171 5.36 1.25 -16.19
CA TYR A 171 6.33 0.56 -17.02
C TYR A 171 6.00 0.69 -18.50
N GLY A 172 4.71 0.58 -18.84
CA GLY A 172 4.20 0.85 -20.19
C GLY A 172 4.00 2.34 -20.47
N GLY A 173 3.87 3.16 -19.43
CA GLY A 173 3.49 4.56 -19.54
C GLY A 173 2.07 4.72 -20.10
N ARG A 174 1.12 3.97 -19.54
CA ARG A 174 -0.25 3.82 -20.08
C ARG A 174 -1.27 3.86 -18.96
N TRP A 175 -2.41 4.45 -19.23
CA TRP A 175 -3.59 4.38 -18.37
C TRP A 175 -4.45 3.20 -18.79
N ILE A 176 -4.99 2.45 -17.83
CA ILE A 176 -5.81 1.26 -18.05
C ILE A 176 -7.16 1.49 -17.39
N PHE A 177 -8.23 1.43 -18.16
CA PHE A 177 -9.58 1.70 -17.70
C PHE A 177 -10.48 0.50 -17.96
N VAL A 178 -11.16 0.01 -16.93
CA VAL A 178 -12.06 -1.14 -16.97
C VAL A 178 -13.42 -0.75 -16.41
N ALA A 179 -14.48 -1.33 -16.97
CA ALA A 179 -15.85 -1.22 -16.47
C ALA A 179 -16.64 -2.48 -16.85
N ALA A 180 -17.72 -2.76 -16.12
CA ALA A 180 -18.76 -3.68 -16.58
C ALA A 180 -19.77 -2.92 -17.45
N ALA A 181 -20.58 -3.65 -18.23
CA ALA A 181 -21.62 -3.06 -19.05
C ALA A 181 -22.88 -3.93 -19.11
N ASN A 182 -24.03 -3.26 -19.24
CA ASN A 182 -25.34 -3.87 -19.42
C ASN A 182 -25.64 -4.90 -18.32
N GLY A 183 -25.78 -4.42 -17.08
CA GLY A 183 -26.04 -5.27 -15.92
C GLY A 183 -27.35 -6.04 -16.02
N ASN A 184 -27.39 -7.21 -15.41
CA ASN A 184 -28.51 -8.17 -15.45
C ASN A 184 -29.15 -8.36 -16.83
N SER A 185 -28.31 -8.43 -17.87
CA SER A 185 -28.74 -8.51 -19.26
C SER A 185 -27.97 -9.59 -20.01
N THR A 186 -28.62 -10.18 -21.02
CA THR A 186 -27.98 -11.08 -21.99
C THR A 186 -26.94 -10.37 -22.87
N ALA A 187 -26.92 -9.03 -22.87
CA ALA A 187 -25.92 -8.22 -23.57
C ALA A 187 -24.76 -7.76 -22.65
N SER A 188 -24.59 -8.40 -21.49
CA SER A 188 -23.55 -8.03 -20.53
C SER A 188 -22.16 -8.14 -21.12
N ALA A 189 -21.29 -7.18 -20.79
CA ALA A 189 -19.94 -7.12 -21.34
C ALA A 189 -18.92 -6.63 -20.31
N VAL A 190 -17.66 -6.99 -20.54
CA VAL A 190 -16.48 -6.42 -19.89
C VAL A 190 -15.86 -5.40 -20.83
N LEU A 191 -15.73 -4.16 -20.38
CA LEU A 191 -15.10 -3.07 -21.11
C LEU A 191 -13.66 -2.90 -20.63
N ILE A 192 -12.74 -2.71 -21.57
CA ILE A 192 -11.34 -2.43 -21.27
C ILE A 192 -10.78 -1.39 -22.25
N GLY A 193 -9.99 -0.46 -21.72
CA GLY A 193 -9.37 0.60 -22.50
C GLY A 193 -7.94 0.85 -22.05
N ALA A 194 -7.09 1.22 -22.99
CA ALA A 194 -5.74 1.69 -22.73
C ALA A 194 -5.48 3.02 -23.45
N SER A 195 -4.94 4.01 -22.73
CA SER A 195 -4.51 5.26 -23.38
C SER A 195 -3.40 4.95 -24.38
N GLN A 196 -3.26 5.72 -25.45
CA GLN A 196 -2.18 5.49 -26.42
C GLN A 196 -0.83 6.05 -25.94
N THR A 197 -0.85 6.94 -24.95
CA THR A 197 0.33 7.60 -24.36
C THR A 197 0.19 7.73 -22.84
N SER A 198 1.20 8.30 -22.18
CA SER A 198 1.13 8.62 -20.75
C SER A 198 0.23 9.83 -20.43
N ASP A 199 -0.24 10.56 -21.45
CA ASP A 199 -1.22 11.63 -21.29
C ASP A 199 -2.64 11.05 -21.45
N PRO A 200 -3.46 11.02 -20.38
CA PRO A 200 -4.82 10.46 -20.42
C PRO A 200 -5.79 11.34 -21.24
N ARG A 201 -5.40 12.57 -21.59
CA ARG A 201 -6.25 13.49 -22.37
C ARG A 201 -6.27 13.17 -23.86
N GLY A 202 -5.33 12.33 -24.32
CA GLY A 202 -5.17 11.97 -25.72
C GLY A 202 -6.12 10.87 -26.18
N ALA A 203 -5.69 10.12 -27.19
CA ALA A 203 -6.42 8.98 -27.73
C ALA A 203 -6.30 7.73 -26.85
N TRP A 204 -7.33 6.90 -26.87
CA TRP A 204 -7.48 5.65 -26.15
C TRP A 204 -7.93 4.55 -27.12
N ASN A 205 -7.34 3.36 -27.00
CA ASN A 205 -7.89 2.16 -27.60
C ASN A 205 -8.89 1.56 -26.61
N ILE A 206 -10.14 1.41 -27.00
CA ILE A 206 -11.20 0.85 -26.15
C ILE A 206 -11.82 -0.39 -26.80
N PHE A 207 -12.22 -1.34 -25.97
CA PHE A 207 -12.66 -2.66 -26.39
C PHE A 207 -13.86 -3.12 -25.55
N SER A 208 -14.72 -3.92 -26.18
CA SER A 208 -15.82 -4.63 -25.51
C SER A 208 -15.63 -6.13 -25.70
N VAL A 209 -15.69 -6.87 -24.59
CA VAL A 209 -15.69 -8.34 -24.57
C VAL A 209 -17.03 -8.81 -24.05
N ASP A 210 -17.68 -9.72 -24.75
CA ASP A 210 -18.90 -10.37 -24.29
C ASP A 210 -18.64 -11.08 -22.95
N ALA A 211 -19.51 -10.86 -21.95
CA ALA A 211 -19.27 -11.35 -20.59
C ALA A 211 -19.45 -12.87 -20.50
N ASP A 212 -20.35 -13.43 -21.30
CA ASP A 212 -20.66 -14.85 -21.35
C ASP A 212 -21.24 -15.22 -22.71
N ALA A 213 -20.49 -15.99 -23.50
CA ALA A 213 -20.91 -16.42 -24.84
C ALA A 213 -22.24 -17.21 -24.86
N SER A 214 -22.67 -17.77 -23.73
CA SER A 214 -23.97 -18.45 -23.59
C SER A 214 -25.12 -17.50 -23.24
N ASN A 215 -24.84 -16.24 -22.95
CA ASN A 215 -25.77 -15.22 -22.46
C ASN A 215 -26.55 -15.63 -21.20
N ALA A 216 -26.05 -16.62 -20.45
CA ALA A 216 -26.70 -17.13 -19.24
C ALA A 216 -26.33 -16.33 -17.99
N THR A 217 -25.15 -15.69 -18.00
CA THR A 217 -24.64 -14.89 -16.89
C THR A 217 -24.23 -13.48 -17.33
N TRP A 218 -24.23 -12.55 -16.38
CA TRP A 218 -23.77 -11.17 -16.55
C TRP A 218 -22.61 -10.87 -15.60
N ALA A 219 -21.73 -9.97 -16.01
CA ALA A 219 -20.54 -9.57 -15.26
C ALA A 219 -20.81 -8.36 -14.37
N ASP A 220 -20.29 -8.43 -13.15
CA ASP A 220 -20.37 -7.38 -12.15
C ASP A 220 -19.10 -7.34 -11.29
N TYR A 221 -18.92 -6.25 -10.56
CA TYR A 221 -17.85 -6.06 -9.60
C TYR A 221 -16.42 -6.30 -10.15
N PRO A 222 -16.04 -5.66 -11.28
CA PRO A 222 -14.74 -5.86 -11.88
C PRO A 222 -13.59 -5.46 -10.94
N SER A 223 -12.56 -6.28 -10.89
CA SER A 223 -11.26 -5.95 -10.32
C SER A 223 -10.16 -6.08 -11.38
N VAL A 224 -9.10 -5.28 -11.25
CA VAL A 224 -8.06 -5.19 -12.27
C VAL A 224 -6.67 -5.09 -11.64
N GLY A 225 -5.71 -5.77 -12.25
CA GLY A 225 -4.29 -5.67 -11.94
C GLY A 225 -3.45 -5.91 -13.19
N PHE A 226 -2.13 -5.81 -13.05
CA PHE A 226 -1.21 -6.03 -14.16
C PHE A 226 0.14 -6.53 -13.66
N ASN A 227 0.89 -7.17 -14.55
CA ASN A 227 2.33 -7.37 -14.42
C ASN A 227 3.04 -6.86 -15.69
N LYS A 228 4.29 -7.27 -15.95
CA LYS A 228 5.02 -6.84 -17.15
C LYS A 228 4.39 -7.29 -18.48
N ASP A 229 3.64 -8.40 -18.49
CA ASP A 229 3.13 -9.04 -19.70
C ASP A 229 1.62 -8.79 -19.91
N TRP A 230 0.86 -8.82 -18.82
CA TRP A 230 -0.60 -8.91 -18.87
C TRP A 230 -1.31 -7.78 -18.11
N ILE A 231 -2.52 -7.51 -18.57
CA ILE A 231 -3.56 -6.82 -17.81
C ILE A 231 -4.64 -7.87 -17.51
N VAL A 232 -4.96 -8.04 -16.23
CA VAL A 232 -5.88 -9.07 -15.78
C VAL A 232 -7.10 -8.41 -15.18
N VAL A 233 -8.27 -8.81 -15.67
CA VAL A 233 -9.58 -8.36 -15.17
C VAL A 233 -10.30 -9.56 -14.59
N ASN A 234 -10.73 -9.48 -13.34
CA ASN A 234 -11.65 -10.46 -12.77
C ASN A 234 -13.05 -9.85 -12.67
N THR A 235 -14.08 -10.64 -12.95
CA THR A 235 -15.48 -10.30 -12.70
C THR A 235 -16.17 -11.39 -11.90
N ASN A 236 -17.14 -10.97 -11.08
CA ASN A 236 -18.13 -11.87 -10.52
C ASN A 236 -19.24 -12.06 -11.54
N MET A 237 -19.63 -13.30 -11.78
CA MET A 237 -20.68 -13.62 -12.75
C MET A 237 -21.96 -14.02 -12.04
N PHE A 238 -23.07 -13.48 -12.51
CA PHE A 238 -24.39 -13.71 -11.93
C PHE A 238 -25.35 -14.21 -12.99
N THR A 239 -26.27 -15.11 -12.66
CA THR A 239 -27.30 -15.56 -13.62
C THR A 239 -28.15 -14.39 -14.11
N VAL A 240 -28.53 -14.34 -15.38
CA VAL A 240 -29.43 -13.29 -15.89
C VAL A 240 -30.87 -13.57 -15.44
N GLY A 241 -31.58 -12.54 -14.99
CA GLY A 241 -33.02 -12.58 -14.69
C GLY A 241 -33.39 -12.04 -13.31
N ALA A 242 -34.67 -12.20 -12.94
CA ALA A 242 -35.22 -11.66 -11.68
C ALA A 242 -34.62 -12.31 -10.41
N ASN A 243 -34.28 -13.60 -10.48
CA ASN A 243 -33.67 -14.36 -9.40
C ASN A 243 -32.17 -14.54 -9.63
N SER A 244 -31.51 -13.45 -10.03
CA SER A 244 -30.10 -13.47 -10.36
C SER A 244 -29.26 -13.83 -9.13
N SER A 245 -28.26 -14.69 -9.31
CA SER A 245 -27.47 -15.27 -8.23
C SER A 245 -26.03 -15.52 -8.68
N PHE A 246 -25.08 -15.49 -7.74
CA PHE A 246 -23.68 -15.74 -8.06
C PHE A 246 -23.49 -17.12 -8.69
N ALA A 247 -22.86 -17.15 -9.85
CA ALA A 247 -22.60 -18.36 -10.61
C ALA A 247 -21.14 -18.82 -10.50
N ARG A 248 -20.20 -17.90 -10.70
CA ARG A 248 -18.74 -18.17 -10.78
C ARG A 248 -17.93 -16.88 -10.80
N SER A 249 -16.62 -17.02 -10.68
CA SER A 249 -15.66 -15.96 -10.97
C SER A 249 -14.98 -16.21 -12.30
N ASN A 250 -14.61 -15.13 -12.96
CA ASN A 250 -14.22 -15.16 -14.35
C ASN A 250 -13.00 -14.24 -14.50
N VAL A 251 -11.89 -14.72 -15.09
CA VAL A 251 -10.55 -14.05 -15.08
C VAL A 251 -9.99 -13.88 -16.48
N TRP A 252 -10.00 -12.65 -16.99
CA TRP A 252 -9.64 -12.29 -18.37
C TRP A 252 -8.20 -11.81 -18.36
N VAL A 253 -7.34 -12.48 -19.10
CA VAL A 253 -5.90 -12.18 -19.17
C VAL A 253 -5.60 -11.59 -20.54
N PHE A 254 -5.58 -10.27 -20.62
CA PHE A 254 -5.29 -9.54 -21.84
C PHE A 254 -3.80 -9.35 -22.01
N THR A 255 -3.33 -9.46 -23.25
CA THR A 255 -1.93 -9.16 -23.56
C THR A 255 -1.73 -7.65 -23.68
N LYS A 256 -0.72 -7.10 -22.98
CA LYS A 256 -0.40 -5.67 -23.13
C LYS A 256 -0.10 -5.28 -24.57
N ALA A 257 0.57 -6.17 -25.30
CA ALA A 257 0.91 -5.96 -26.71
C ALA A 257 -0.32 -5.71 -27.59
N SER A 258 -1.44 -6.42 -27.37
CA SER A 258 -2.65 -6.21 -28.18
C SER A 258 -3.43 -4.96 -27.74
N LEU A 259 -3.52 -4.69 -26.44
CA LEU A 259 -4.24 -3.53 -25.90
C LEU A 259 -3.55 -2.19 -26.24
N TYR A 260 -2.22 -2.14 -26.15
CA TYR A 260 -1.45 -0.92 -26.37
C TYR A 260 -1.18 -0.63 -27.84
N ASN A 261 -1.39 -1.61 -28.72
CA ASN A 261 -1.16 -1.47 -30.15
C ASN A 261 -2.32 -0.73 -30.84
N THR A 262 -2.01 0.43 -31.41
CA THR A 262 -2.99 1.30 -32.07
C THR A 262 -3.55 0.70 -33.36
N ILE A 263 -2.77 -0.13 -34.06
CA ILE A 263 -3.16 -0.76 -35.34
C ILE A 263 -3.71 -2.18 -35.18
N ALA A 264 -3.60 -2.80 -34.00
CA ALA A 264 -4.16 -4.14 -33.78
C ALA A 264 -5.69 -4.12 -33.97
N PRO A 265 -6.28 -5.05 -34.74
CA PRO A 265 -7.72 -5.00 -35.04
C PRO A 265 -8.60 -5.30 -33.82
N SER A 266 -8.07 -6.01 -32.81
CA SER A 266 -8.76 -6.34 -31.57
C SER A 266 -7.75 -6.59 -30.43
N ALA A 267 -8.25 -6.74 -29.21
CA ALA A 267 -7.49 -7.15 -28.03
C ALA A 267 -7.61 -8.66 -27.83
N SER A 268 -6.48 -9.36 -27.73
CA SER A 268 -6.43 -10.80 -27.46
C SER A 268 -6.42 -11.07 -25.97
N PHE A 269 -7.14 -12.11 -25.55
CA PHE A 269 -7.17 -12.55 -24.17
C PHE A 269 -7.21 -14.07 -24.01
N ARG A 270 -6.84 -14.54 -22.82
CA ARG A 270 -7.22 -15.85 -22.29
C ARG A 270 -8.29 -15.71 -21.23
N LEU A 271 -9.31 -16.54 -21.34
CA LEU A 271 -10.44 -16.63 -20.42
C LEU A 271 -10.26 -17.84 -19.50
N PHE A 272 -10.30 -17.61 -18.19
CA PHE A 272 -10.37 -18.65 -17.17
C PHE A 272 -11.63 -18.50 -16.33
N THR A 273 -12.16 -19.64 -15.90
CA THR A 273 -13.36 -19.72 -15.07
C THR A 273 -13.02 -20.39 -13.75
N ASP A 274 -13.34 -19.74 -12.64
CA ASP A 274 -13.20 -20.29 -11.30
C ASP A 274 -14.59 -20.59 -10.71
N THR A 275 -14.87 -21.88 -10.55
CA THR A 275 -16.13 -22.41 -10.01
C THR A 275 -16.01 -22.88 -8.56
N SER A 276 -14.91 -22.57 -7.87
CA SER A 276 -14.66 -23.02 -6.48
C SER A 276 -15.63 -22.42 -5.45
N GLY A 277 -16.45 -21.45 -5.85
CA GLY A 277 -17.37 -20.72 -4.98
C GLY A 277 -16.75 -19.46 -4.39
N SER A 278 -15.43 -19.25 -4.53
CA SER A 278 -14.84 -17.97 -4.15
C SER A 278 -15.15 -16.87 -5.16
N SER A 279 -15.30 -15.64 -4.65
CA SER A 279 -15.65 -14.45 -5.40
C SER A 279 -14.62 -13.35 -5.24
N THR A 280 -14.59 -12.46 -6.24
CA THR A 280 -13.73 -11.27 -6.28
C THR A 280 -12.26 -11.64 -6.09
N LEU A 281 -11.72 -12.38 -7.05
CA LEU A 281 -10.28 -12.64 -7.13
C LEU A 281 -9.57 -11.37 -7.56
N VAL A 282 -8.99 -10.63 -6.62
CA VAL A 282 -8.36 -9.34 -6.91
C VAL A 282 -6.97 -9.59 -7.52
N PRO A 283 -6.75 -9.27 -8.82
CA PRO A 283 -5.44 -9.40 -9.43
C PRO A 283 -4.52 -8.32 -8.84
N ALA A 284 -3.31 -8.72 -8.45
CA ALA A 284 -2.37 -7.80 -7.84
C ALA A 284 -1.86 -6.77 -8.85
N VAL A 285 -1.82 -5.50 -8.46
CA VAL A 285 -1.04 -4.48 -9.17
C VAL A 285 0.43 -4.74 -8.89
N THR A 286 1.20 -5.13 -9.91
CA THR A 286 2.59 -5.54 -9.72
C THR A 286 3.53 -4.37 -9.91
N TYR A 287 4.19 -3.96 -8.83
CA TYR A 287 5.31 -3.03 -8.86
C TYR A 287 6.64 -3.78 -8.73
N ASP A 288 7.19 -4.21 -9.86
CA ASP A 288 8.49 -4.87 -9.98
C ASP A 288 9.39 -4.04 -10.91
N PRO A 289 10.26 -3.15 -10.39
CA PRO A 289 11.06 -2.25 -11.22
C PRO A 289 12.05 -2.98 -12.14
N THR A 290 12.42 -4.21 -11.80
CA THR A 290 13.26 -5.05 -12.67
C THR A 290 12.49 -5.73 -13.79
N GLN A 291 11.15 -5.73 -13.74
CA GLN A 291 10.26 -6.40 -14.69
C GLN A 291 10.70 -7.86 -14.96
N THR A 292 11.01 -8.57 -13.89
CA THR A 292 11.49 -9.95 -13.92
C THR A 292 10.41 -10.93 -13.48
N LEU A 293 9.45 -10.49 -12.67
CA LEU A 293 8.37 -11.34 -12.19
C LEU A 293 7.44 -11.73 -13.35
N ALA A 294 7.48 -13.01 -13.73
CA ALA A 294 6.62 -13.57 -14.77
C ALA A 294 5.24 -13.97 -14.22
N THR A 295 5.12 -14.25 -12.93
CA THR A 295 3.86 -14.66 -12.30
C THR A 295 3.00 -13.44 -11.98
N LEU A 296 1.70 -13.51 -12.27
CA LEU A 296 0.71 -12.60 -11.70
C LEU A 296 -0.09 -13.34 -10.62
N TYR A 297 -0.36 -12.67 -9.50
CA TYR A 297 -1.09 -13.23 -8.37
C TYR A 297 -2.49 -12.65 -8.28
N LEU A 298 -3.46 -13.46 -7.86
CA LEU A 298 -4.81 -13.01 -7.52
C LEU A 298 -5.13 -13.44 -6.10
N VAL A 299 -5.72 -12.56 -5.31
CA VAL A 299 -6.04 -12.85 -3.91
C VAL A 299 -7.53 -12.65 -3.66
N ASP A 300 -8.13 -13.64 -3.01
CA ASP A 300 -9.52 -13.59 -2.57
C ASP A 300 -9.64 -13.95 -1.09
N VAL A 301 -10.78 -13.59 -0.50
CA VAL A 301 -11.16 -14.06 0.82
C VAL A 301 -11.98 -15.34 0.65
N PHE A 302 -11.37 -16.46 1.05
CA PHE A 302 -11.89 -17.80 0.80
C PHE A 302 -12.97 -18.22 1.81
N THR A 303 -12.76 -17.96 3.11
CA THR A 303 -13.76 -18.28 4.14
C THR A 303 -13.71 -17.30 5.31
N SER A 304 -14.84 -16.68 5.65
CA SER A 304 -14.94 -15.71 6.76
C SER A 304 -14.85 -16.39 8.11
N SER A 305 -15.56 -17.50 8.28
CA SER A 305 -15.71 -18.17 9.58
C SER A 305 -14.38 -18.65 10.16
N THR A 306 -13.39 -18.86 9.29
CA THR A 306 -12.03 -19.31 9.63
C THR A 306 -10.94 -18.31 9.25
N ALA A 307 -11.32 -17.12 8.75
CA ALA A 307 -10.42 -16.07 8.31
C ALA A 307 -9.37 -16.52 7.27
N THR A 308 -9.78 -17.36 6.33
CA THR A 308 -8.88 -17.86 5.29
C THR A 308 -8.99 -17.07 4.00
N LEU A 309 -7.84 -16.83 3.38
CA LEU A 309 -7.62 -16.25 2.07
C LEU A 309 -7.16 -17.35 1.10
N ARG A 310 -7.08 -17.01 -0.18
CA ARG A 310 -6.51 -17.87 -1.22
C ARG A 310 -5.71 -17.03 -2.20
N ILE A 311 -4.61 -17.58 -2.71
CA ILE A 311 -3.75 -16.96 -3.73
C ILE A 311 -3.77 -17.82 -4.99
N GLY A 312 -4.45 -17.35 -6.03
CA GLY A 312 -4.34 -17.89 -7.38
C GLY A 312 -3.13 -17.32 -8.12
N THR A 313 -2.65 -18.03 -9.14
CA THR A 313 -1.54 -17.59 -9.98
C THR A 313 -1.87 -17.68 -11.46
N ILE A 314 -1.35 -16.73 -12.24
CA ILE A 314 -1.27 -16.80 -13.70
C ILE A 314 0.20 -16.89 -14.08
N THR A 315 0.52 -17.91 -14.88
CA THR A 315 1.88 -18.21 -15.35
C THR A 315 1.86 -18.57 -16.84
N GLY A 316 3.03 -18.83 -17.40
CA GLY A 316 3.20 -19.22 -18.81
C GLY A 316 3.72 -18.07 -19.67
N THR A 317 3.83 -18.33 -20.97
CA THR A 317 4.18 -17.31 -21.97
C THR A 317 2.93 -16.60 -22.48
N VAL A 318 3.10 -15.37 -22.97
CA VAL A 318 2.02 -14.60 -23.61
C VAL A 318 1.36 -15.43 -24.71
N GLY A 319 0.04 -15.59 -24.62
CA GLY A 319 -0.77 -16.39 -25.53
C GLY A 319 -0.95 -17.85 -25.13
N THR A 320 -0.26 -18.37 -24.11
CA THR A 320 -0.44 -19.74 -23.58
C THR A 320 -0.47 -19.72 -22.05
N GLU A 321 -1.17 -18.74 -21.50
CA GLU A 321 -1.29 -18.52 -20.07
C GLU A 321 -2.04 -19.69 -19.40
N THR A 322 -1.67 -19.94 -18.15
CA THR A 322 -2.29 -20.96 -17.29
C THR A 322 -2.69 -20.32 -15.96
N TYR A 323 -3.93 -20.54 -15.55
CA TYR A 323 -4.42 -20.13 -14.23
C TYR A 323 -4.40 -21.33 -13.29
N THR A 324 -3.77 -21.18 -12.13
CA THR A 324 -3.78 -22.19 -11.07
C THR A 324 -4.48 -21.61 -9.84
N PRO A 325 -5.69 -22.10 -9.50
CA PRO A 325 -6.36 -21.73 -8.24
C PRO A 325 -5.50 -22.15 -7.05
N GLY A 326 -5.36 -21.27 -6.07
CA GLY A 326 -4.61 -21.56 -4.85
C GLY A 326 -5.33 -22.50 -3.89
N THR A 327 -4.62 -22.88 -2.84
CA THR A 327 -5.20 -23.44 -1.61
C THR A 327 -5.48 -22.33 -0.59
N SER A 328 -6.36 -22.62 0.37
CA SER A 328 -6.68 -21.65 1.41
C SER A 328 -5.59 -21.59 2.49
N PHE A 329 -5.38 -20.40 3.05
CA PHE A 329 -4.44 -20.13 4.14
C PHE A 329 -4.93 -18.93 4.97
N PRO A 330 -4.44 -18.68 6.19
CA PRO A 330 -3.58 -19.54 7.01
C PRO A 330 -4.35 -20.81 7.43
N THR A 331 -3.75 -21.66 8.27
CA THR A 331 -4.46 -22.80 8.86
C THR A 331 -5.77 -22.32 9.52
N ALA A 332 -6.89 -22.90 9.07
CA ALA A 332 -8.23 -22.46 9.41
C ALA A 332 -8.47 -22.47 10.94
N THR A 333 -8.82 -21.31 11.51
CA THR A 333 -9.17 -21.19 12.93
C THR A 333 -10.35 -20.22 13.10
N SER A 334 -11.39 -20.64 13.82
CA SER A 334 -12.59 -19.82 14.02
C SER A 334 -12.35 -18.60 14.91
N ALA A 335 -11.32 -18.63 15.76
CA ALA A 335 -10.95 -17.53 16.65
C ALA A 335 -10.60 -16.22 15.91
N ASN A 336 -10.23 -16.32 14.63
CA ASN A 336 -9.86 -15.16 13.81
C ASN A 336 -10.98 -14.70 12.86
N GLY A 337 -12.10 -15.43 12.81
CA GLY A 337 -13.15 -15.24 11.82
C GLY A 337 -13.89 -13.90 11.91
N TRP A 338 -14.68 -13.63 10.88
CA TRP A 338 -15.60 -12.50 10.76
C TRP A 338 -16.92 -12.96 10.14
N ALA A 339 -17.93 -12.08 10.13
CA ALA A 339 -19.17 -12.34 9.40
C ALA A 339 -19.03 -11.96 7.91
N VAL A 340 -19.81 -12.58 7.04
CA VAL A 340 -19.81 -12.27 5.60
C VAL A 340 -20.36 -10.86 5.34
N THR A 341 -21.48 -10.55 5.99
CA THR A 341 -22.17 -9.26 5.99
C THR A 341 -22.40 -8.82 7.43
N GLY A 342 -22.86 -7.58 7.62
CA GLY A 342 -23.18 -7.06 8.94
C GLY A 342 -23.99 -5.77 8.89
N PRO A 343 -23.93 -4.94 9.94
CA PRO A 343 -24.79 -3.76 10.06
C PRO A 343 -24.37 -2.64 9.11
N ASP A 344 -25.38 -1.94 8.58
CA ASP A 344 -25.21 -0.66 7.90
C ASP A 344 -24.66 0.39 8.90
N ALA A 345 -23.83 1.33 8.43
CA ALA A 345 -23.07 2.25 9.24
C ALA A 345 -23.87 3.47 9.73
N PRO A 346 -23.65 3.94 10.97
CA PRO A 346 -24.31 5.13 11.51
C PRO A 346 -23.69 6.43 11.00
N GLN A 347 -24.48 7.50 11.01
CA GLN A 347 -24.05 8.86 10.72
C GLN A 347 -24.71 9.86 11.66
N LEU A 348 -24.16 11.06 11.77
CA LEU A 348 -24.76 12.16 12.53
C LEU A 348 -26.09 12.61 11.91
N GLY A 349 -27.08 12.87 12.77
CA GLY A 349 -28.38 13.40 12.38
C GLY A 349 -29.46 12.33 12.15
N PRO A 350 -30.66 12.73 11.71
CA PRO A 350 -31.82 11.83 11.61
C PRO A 350 -31.83 10.94 10.34
N ALA A 351 -30.77 10.99 9.52
CA ALA A 351 -30.71 10.26 8.27
C ALA A 351 -30.54 8.74 8.49
N PRO A 352 -31.06 7.88 7.59
CA PRO A 352 -30.89 6.43 7.69
C PRO A 352 -29.43 5.97 7.68
N LEU A 353 -29.19 4.75 8.15
CA LEU A 353 -27.87 4.11 8.09
C LEU A 353 -27.36 4.03 6.65
N ILE A 354 -26.05 4.02 6.48
CA ILE A 354 -25.35 3.96 5.19
C ILE A 354 -24.90 2.51 4.94
N GLU A 355 -25.17 1.97 3.76
CA GLU A 355 -24.77 0.60 3.43
C GLU A 355 -23.25 0.41 3.53
N THR A 356 -22.83 -0.73 4.08
CA THR A 356 -21.40 -1.11 4.21
C THR A 356 -20.98 -2.27 3.30
N GLY A 357 -21.90 -2.85 2.54
CA GLY A 357 -21.62 -3.96 1.63
C GLY A 357 -21.24 -5.25 2.34
N ASP A 358 -20.21 -5.93 1.84
CA ASP A 358 -19.71 -7.18 2.38
C ASP A 358 -18.18 -7.27 2.41
N ARG A 359 -17.67 -8.38 2.98
CA ARG A 359 -16.27 -8.58 3.36
C ARG A 359 -15.27 -8.82 2.22
N ARG A 360 -15.71 -8.81 0.96
CA ARG A 360 -14.88 -9.23 -0.20
C ARG A 360 -13.56 -8.47 -0.29
N MET A 361 -12.56 -9.09 -0.93
CA MET A 361 -11.25 -8.48 -1.12
C MET A 361 -11.37 -7.20 -1.96
N GLN A 362 -10.76 -6.09 -1.54
CA GLN A 362 -10.96 -4.77 -2.16
C GLN A 362 -9.78 -4.35 -3.05
N SER A 363 -8.55 -4.55 -2.58
CA SER A 363 -7.34 -4.26 -3.35
C SER A 363 -6.17 -5.13 -2.92
N CYS A 364 -5.29 -5.43 -3.88
CA CYS A 364 -4.02 -6.09 -3.60
C CYS A 364 -2.90 -5.56 -4.52
N SER A 365 -1.69 -5.40 -3.97
CA SER A 365 -0.49 -4.98 -4.67
C SER A 365 0.65 -5.96 -4.43
N TYR A 366 1.43 -6.27 -5.46
CA TYR A 366 2.72 -6.92 -5.29
C TYR A 366 3.81 -5.85 -5.19
N ARG A 367 4.55 -5.85 -4.09
CA ARG A 367 5.67 -4.92 -3.86
C ARG A 367 6.74 -5.57 -3.00
N ASN A 368 8.00 -5.41 -3.40
CA ASN A 368 9.17 -5.85 -2.64
C ASN A 368 9.07 -7.33 -2.21
N ALA A 369 8.70 -8.22 -3.15
CA ALA A 369 8.49 -9.66 -2.95
C ALA A 369 7.24 -10.09 -2.15
N PHE A 370 6.44 -9.16 -1.66
CA PHE A 370 5.23 -9.47 -0.89
C PHE A 370 3.94 -9.04 -1.60
N LEU A 371 2.86 -9.74 -1.29
CA LEU A 371 1.50 -9.33 -1.60
C LEU A 371 0.95 -8.54 -0.41
N TRP A 372 0.41 -7.36 -0.71
CA TRP A 372 -0.21 -6.46 0.25
C TRP A 372 -1.67 -6.28 -0.12
N CYS A 373 -2.56 -6.84 0.68
CA CYS A 373 -3.98 -6.81 0.37
C CYS A 373 -4.78 -6.22 1.53
N VAL A 374 -5.94 -5.64 1.21
CA VAL A 374 -6.85 -5.04 2.19
C VAL A 374 -8.31 -5.28 1.82
N HIS A 375 -9.13 -5.39 2.85
CA HIS A 375 -10.59 -5.45 2.79
C HIS A 375 -11.17 -4.98 4.12
N HIS A 376 -12.48 -4.84 4.20
CA HIS A 376 -13.15 -4.65 5.49
C HIS A 376 -13.85 -5.93 5.92
N ILE A 377 -14.13 -6.04 7.21
CA ILE A 377 -14.70 -7.21 7.86
C ILE A 377 -15.75 -6.80 8.89
N PHE A 378 -16.58 -7.75 9.30
CA PHE A 378 -17.68 -7.54 10.24
C PHE A 378 -17.42 -8.26 11.55
N LEU A 379 -17.46 -7.51 12.65
CA LEU A 379 -17.08 -8.00 13.97
C LEU A 379 -18.13 -7.65 15.03
N PRO A 380 -18.28 -8.47 16.09
CA PRO A 380 -17.77 -9.85 16.20
C PRO A 380 -18.39 -10.81 15.16
N ALA A 381 -17.73 -11.92 14.85
CA ALA A 381 -18.13 -12.81 13.76
C ALA A 381 -19.55 -13.42 13.90
N ALA A 382 -19.98 -13.75 15.12
CA ALA A 382 -21.28 -14.40 15.35
C ALA A 382 -22.46 -13.44 15.35
N ASN A 383 -22.23 -12.18 15.74
CA ASN A 383 -23.25 -11.14 15.78
C ASN A 383 -22.57 -9.79 15.48
N PRO A 384 -22.38 -9.47 14.19
CA PRO A 384 -21.61 -8.31 13.80
C PRO A 384 -22.31 -7.03 14.24
N THR A 385 -21.57 -6.17 14.94
CA THR A 385 -22.05 -4.88 15.46
C THR A 385 -21.29 -3.70 14.87
N ARG A 386 -20.20 -3.95 14.12
CA ARG A 386 -19.36 -2.93 13.50
C ARG A 386 -18.60 -3.46 12.29
N THR A 387 -18.05 -2.54 11.51
CA THR A 387 -17.06 -2.81 10.46
C THR A 387 -15.66 -2.37 10.87
N ALA A 388 -14.66 -3.12 10.43
CA ALA A 388 -13.25 -2.83 10.63
C ALA A 388 -12.44 -3.09 9.35
N VAL A 389 -11.34 -2.38 9.14
CA VAL A 389 -10.44 -2.63 8.00
C VAL A 389 -9.39 -3.67 8.38
N GLN A 390 -9.27 -4.72 7.60
CA GLN A 390 -8.30 -5.80 7.77
C GLN A 390 -7.27 -5.76 6.62
N TRP A 391 -5.98 -5.68 6.97
CA TRP A 391 -4.90 -5.65 6.00
C TRP A 391 -3.88 -6.76 6.24
N TRP A 392 -3.15 -7.10 5.18
CA TRP A 392 -2.27 -8.27 5.11
C TRP A 392 -0.98 -7.93 4.36
N GLN A 393 0.16 -8.41 4.87
CA GLN A 393 1.38 -8.66 4.11
C GLN A 393 1.60 -10.17 4.05
N LEU A 394 1.64 -10.70 2.84
CA LEU A 394 1.73 -12.12 2.56
C LEU A 394 2.97 -12.38 1.71
N THR A 395 3.66 -13.48 1.99
CA THR A 395 4.55 -14.09 0.98
C THR A 395 3.71 -14.54 -0.21
N THR A 396 4.35 -14.74 -1.36
CA THR A 396 3.66 -15.28 -2.55
C THR A 396 3.16 -16.72 -2.37
N GLY A 397 3.63 -17.42 -1.33
CA GLY A 397 3.17 -18.77 -0.95
C GLY A 397 2.06 -18.79 0.10
N GLY A 398 1.56 -17.63 0.56
CA GLY A 398 0.47 -17.54 1.53
C GLY A 398 0.87 -17.54 3.01
N ALA A 399 2.18 -17.51 3.33
CA ALA A 399 2.61 -17.24 4.70
C ALA A 399 2.35 -15.77 5.07
N ILE A 400 1.71 -15.54 6.23
CA ILE A 400 1.44 -14.20 6.77
C ILE A 400 2.71 -13.67 7.42
N GLN A 401 3.25 -12.57 6.89
CA GLN A 401 4.39 -11.86 7.49
C GLN A 401 3.92 -10.83 8.51
N GLN A 402 2.85 -10.11 8.17
CA GLN A 402 2.14 -9.25 9.10
C GLN A 402 0.70 -9.08 8.66
N ARG A 403 -0.13 -8.72 9.62
CA ARG A 403 -1.51 -8.31 9.42
C ARG A 403 -1.90 -7.38 10.53
N GLY A 404 -2.85 -6.50 10.29
CA GLY A 404 -3.35 -5.63 11.33
C GLY A 404 -4.77 -5.20 11.04
N ARG A 405 -5.31 -4.37 11.94
CA ARG A 405 -6.68 -3.92 11.85
C ARG A 405 -6.78 -2.44 12.20
N ILE A 406 -7.67 -1.75 11.48
CA ILE A 406 -8.19 -0.45 11.88
C ILE A 406 -9.59 -0.74 12.42
N ASP A 407 -9.73 -0.68 13.73
CA ASP A 407 -10.92 -1.10 14.46
C ASP A 407 -11.24 -0.11 15.57
N ASP A 408 -12.51 -0.03 15.92
CA ASP A 408 -12.98 0.59 17.16
C ASP A 408 -13.84 -0.44 17.87
N ALA A 409 -13.26 -1.13 18.86
CA ALA A 409 -13.90 -2.25 19.53
C ALA A 409 -15.21 -1.86 20.24
N SER A 410 -15.41 -0.58 20.56
CA SER A 410 -16.65 -0.07 21.14
C SER A 410 -17.83 -0.09 20.15
N GLY A 411 -17.55 -0.14 18.85
CA GLY A 411 -18.54 0.01 17.79
C GLY A 411 -19.02 1.46 17.60
N ALA A 412 -18.38 2.45 18.22
CA ALA A 412 -18.73 3.86 18.01
C ALA A 412 -18.33 4.37 16.63
N THR A 413 -17.26 3.81 16.05
CA THR A 413 -16.74 4.15 14.72
C THR A 413 -16.71 2.92 13.81
N PHE A 414 -17.12 3.11 12.57
CA PHE A 414 -17.14 2.09 11.52
C PHE A 414 -16.14 2.48 10.43
N TYR A 415 -15.46 1.48 9.86
CA TYR A 415 -14.48 1.65 8.79
C TYR A 415 -14.78 0.71 7.63
N ALA A 416 -14.99 1.24 6.43
CA ALA A 416 -15.34 0.44 5.25
C ALA A 416 -14.72 0.96 3.95
N TYR A 417 -14.84 0.14 2.89
CA TYR A 417 -14.36 0.43 1.54
C TYR A 417 -12.86 0.80 1.44
N PRO A 418 -11.94 -0.01 2.01
CA PRO A 418 -10.53 0.34 2.05
C PRO A 418 -9.78 0.10 0.74
N SER A 419 -8.69 0.83 0.54
CA SER A 419 -7.70 0.61 -0.52
C SER A 419 -6.28 0.73 0.02
N ILE A 420 -5.30 0.04 -0.58
CA ILE A 420 -3.91 0.00 -0.11
C ILE A 420 -2.90 0.38 -1.19
N ALA A 421 -1.91 1.20 -0.82
CA ALA A 421 -0.71 1.48 -1.60
C ALA A 421 0.55 1.14 -0.80
N VAL A 422 1.58 0.63 -1.48
CA VAL A 422 2.88 0.31 -0.86
C VAL A 422 4.02 0.81 -1.74
N ASN A 423 4.79 1.76 -1.22
CA ASN A 423 5.86 2.43 -1.96
C ASN A 423 7.15 1.60 -2.02
N ALA A 424 8.21 2.14 -2.66
CA ALA A 424 9.51 1.47 -2.77
C ALA A 424 10.18 1.14 -1.44
N ASN A 425 9.88 1.90 -0.39
CA ASN A 425 10.44 1.70 0.94
C ASN A 425 9.66 0.67 1.77
N SER A 426 8.58 0.07 1.25
CA SER A 426 7.63 -0.73 2.02
C SER A 426 6.85 0.08 3.08
N ASP A 427 6.71 1.40 2.88
CA ASP A 427 5.73 2.19 3.62
C ASP A 427 4.34 1.95 3.03
N VAL A 428 3.32 1.96 3.89
CA VAL A 428 1.95 1.57 3.54
C VAL A 428 1.00 2.73 3.79
N LEU A 429 0.15 3.03 2.81
CA LEU A 429 -0.99 3.92 2.93
C LEU A 429 -2.28 3.11 2.75
N ILE A 430 -3.20 3.23 3.70
CA ILE A 430 -4.54 2.63 3.62
C ILE A 430 -5.57 3.74 3.71
N GLY A 431 -6.30 4.01 2.62
CA GLY A 431 -7.44 4.92 2.60
C GLY A 431 -8.77 4.18 2.78
N TYR A 432 -9.75 4.81 3.40
CA TYR A 432 -11.07 4.23 3.69
C TYR A 432 -12.12 5.31 4.02
N SER A 433 -13.39 4.91 4.07
CA SER A 433 -14.49 5.74 4.59
C SER A 433 -14.70 5.47 6.09
N ARG A 434 -14.96 6.53 6.86
CA ARG A 434 -15.20 6.47 8.31
C ARG A 434 -16.60 7.00 8.65
N PHE A 435 -17.32 6.26 9.48
CA PHE A 435 -18.71 6.53 9.86
C PHE A 435 -18.88 6.48 11.39
N SER A 436 -19.80 7.27 11.95
CA SER A 436 -20.16 7.26 13.37
C SER A 436 -21.47 8.03 13.57
N ALA A 437 -22.24 7.69 14.60
CA ALA A 437 -23.39 8.51 15.02
C ALA A 437 -23.00 9.95 15.45
N SER A 438 -21.72 10.20 15.70
CA SER A 438 -21.20 11.51 16.13
C SER A 438 -20.62 12.37 14.99
N GLN A 439 -20.55 11.86 13.75
CA GLN A 439 -20.02 12.61 12.61
C GLN A 439 -20.73 12.26 11.30
N TYR A 440 -20.61 13.11 10.29
CA TYR A 440 -20.99 12.75 8.92
C TYR A 440 -19.93 11.84 8.27
N ALA A 441 -20.36 11.00 7.34
CA ALA A 441 -19.47 10.09 6.64
C ALA A 441 -18.29 10.84 5.99
N SER A 442 -17.08 10.37 6.29
CA SER A 442 -15.84 11.09 6.03
C SER A 442 -14.81 10.23 5.32
N ALA A 443 -13.91 10.89 4.59
CA ALA A 443 -12.75 10.28 3.96
C ALA A 443 -11.56 10.29 4.92
N ASN A 444 -10.99 9.11 5.18
CA ASN A 444 -9.89 8.93 6.12
C ASN A 444 -8.79 8.04 5.54
N TYR A 445 -7.63 8.04 6.21
CA TYR A 445 -6.55 7.10 5.94
C TYR A 445 -5.73 6.82 7.20
N SER A 446 -4.96 5.73 7.13
CA SER A 446 -3.90 5.39 8.07
C SER A 446 -2.61 5.09 7.31
N PHE A 447 -1.48 5.34 7.97
CA PHE A 447 -0.15 5.18 7.39
C PHE A 447 0.71 4.23 8.23
N ARG A 448 1.68 3.58 7.60
CA ARG A 448 2.73 2.82 8.29
C ARG A 448 4.06 3.07 7.62
N LEU A 449 5.07 3.41 8.41
CA LEU A 449 6.46 3.36 7.98
C LEU A 449 6.95 1.90 8.00
N SER A 450 7.79 1.54 7.04
CA SER A 450 8.45 0.24 6.97
C SER A 450 9.10 -0.20 8.29
N CYS A 451 9.68 0.77 9.02
CA CYS A 451 10.35 0.57 10.31
C CYS A 451 9.42 0.55 11.54
N ASN A 452 8.11 0.76 11.38
CA ASN A 452 7.18 0.56 12.48
C ASN A 452 7.11 -0.92 12.85
N ALA A 453 6.78 -1.22 14.11
CA ALA A 453 6.61 -2.59 14.56
C ALA A 453 5.64 -3.34 13.62
N ALA A 454 5.94 -4.61 13.33
CA ALA A 454 5.06 -5.44 12.52
C ALA A 454 3.64 -5.46 13.12
N ASN A 455 2.63 -5.61 12.27
CA ASN A 455 1.21 -5.64 12.66
C ASN A 455 0.63 -4.32 13.19
N THR A 456 1.39 -3.21 13.18
CA THR A 456 0.92 -1.89 13.65
C THR A 456 0.69 -0.91 12.50
N LEU A 457 -0.22 0.05 12.73
CA LEU A 457 -0.46 1.23 11.89
C LEU A 457 -0.40 2.48 12.76
N GLN A 458 -0.10 3.61 12.15
CA GLN A 458 -0.31 4.92 12.75
C GLN A 458 -1.82 5.19 12.85
N SER A 459 -2.20 5.99 13.84
CA SER A 459 -3.60 6.34 14.11
C SER A 459 -4.26 7.04 12.93
N ASP A 460 -5.58 6.93 12.85
CA ASP A 460 -6.38 7.46 11.75
C ASP A 460 -6.17 8.97 11.56
N THR A 461 -6.32 9.42 10.32
CA THR A 461 -6.30 10.84 9.98
C THR A 461 -7.40 11.15 8.99
N VAL A 462 -8.14 12.22 9.26
CA VAL A 462 -9.21 12.72 8.38
C VAL A 462 -8.55 13.36 7.16
N LEU A 463 -8.83 12.82 5.98
CA LEU A 463 -8.50 13.45 4.70
C LEU A 463 -9.50 14.55 4.37
N LYS A 464 -10.80 14.24 4.49
CA LYS A 464 -11.90 15.19 4.26
C LYS A 464 -13.10 14.82 5.14
N ALA A 465 -13.45 15.72 6.05
CA ALA A 465 -14.63 15.57 6.89
C ALA A 465 -15.91 15.63 6.03
N GLY A 466 -16.92 14.86 6.44
CA GLY A 466 -18.27 14.99 5.89
C GLY A 466 -18.90 16.33 6.26
N GLU A 467 -19.75 16.85 5.39
CA GLU A 467 -20.33 18.19 5.48
C GLU A 467 -21.81 18.18 5.88
N GLY A 468 -22.49 17.04 5.73
CA GLY A 468 -23.90 16.89 6.09
C GLY A 468 -24.37 15.44 6.01
N PRO A 469 -25.64 15.19 6.35
CA PRO A 469 -26.23 13.85 6.27
C PRO A 469 -26.30 13.34 4.83
N TYR A 470 -26.10 12.03 4.67
CA TYR A 470 -26.17 11.33 3.40
C TYR A 470 -27.37 10.39 3.37
N TYR A 471 -28.37 10.71 2.55
CA TYR A 471 -29.49 9.82 2.30
C TYR A 471 -29.85 9.75 0.82
N LYS A 472 -29.49 8.62 0.21
CA LYS A 472 -29.73 8.30 -1.20
C LYS A 472 -29.97 6.81 -1.37
N ILE A 473 -31.23 6.46 -1.60
CA ILE A 473 -31.61 5.09 -1.89
C ILE A 473 -31.09 4.68 -3.29
N GLY A 474 -30.41 3.54 -3.34
CA GLY A 474 -29.96 2.91 -4.57
C GLY A 474 -31.13 2.57 -5.47
N MET A 475 -30.93 2.79 -6.77
CA MET A 475 -32.00 2.68 -7.76
C MET A 475 -32.59 1.27 -7.88
N THR A 476 -31.88 0.25 -7.38
CA THR A 476 -32.27 -1.17 -7.49
C THR A 476 -32.42 -1.91 -6.16
N SER A 477 -31.81 -1.44 -5.06
CA SER A 477 -31.69 -2.21 -3.81
C SER A 477 -32.49 -1.68 -2.62
N GLN A 478 -33.15 -0.53 -2.75
CA GLN A 478 -33.78 0.18 -1.60
C GLN A 478 -32.81 0.52 -0.44
N LYS A 479 -31.49 0.31 -0.63
CA LYS A 479 -30.43 0.57 0.36
C LYS A 479 -29.86 1.98 0.22
N ASN A 480 -29.40 2.58 1.31
CA ASN A 480 -28.70 3.87 1.27
C ASN A 480 -27.25 3.67 0.78
N ARG A 481 -27.05 3.74 -0.54
CA ARG A 481 -25.83 3.30 -1.22
C ARG A 481 -24.68 4.28 -1.01
N TRP A 482 -23.55 3.83 -0.47
CA TRP A 482 -22.32 4.62 -0.40
C TRP A 482 -21.54 4.53 -1.71
N GLY A 483 -20.80 3.44 -1.89
CA GLY A 483 -19.99 3.16 -3.06
C GLY A 483 -19.06 2.00 -2.75
N ASP A 484 -18.78 1.19 -3.75
CA ASP A 484 -18.17 -0.12 -3.54
C ASP A 484 -16.63 -0.09 -3.51
N TYR A 485 -16.04 0.99 -4.01
CA TYR A 485 -14.61 1.13 -4.23
C TYR A 485 -14.01 2.36 -3.56
N SER A 486 -12.72 2.27 -3.31
CA SER A 486 -11.82 3.40 -3.13
C SER A 486 -10.48 3.09 -3.79
N SER A 487 -9.58 4.07 -3.89
CA SER A 487 -8.26 3.84 -4.48
C SER A 487 -7.15 4.54 -3.70
N SER A 488 -6.06 3.81 -3.50
CA SER A 488 -4.79 4.29 -2.98
C SER A 488 -3.70 3.78 -3.90
N VAL A 489 -2.81 4.65 -4.38
CA VAL A 489 -1.79 4.33 -5.38
C VAL A 489 -0.44 4.94 -5.04
N VAL A 490 0.64 4.29 -5.48
CA VAL A 490 1.98 4.86 -5.41
C VAL A 490 2.14 5.91 -6.49
N ASP A 491 2.82 7.00 -6.16
CA ASP A 491 3.14 8.06 -7.09
C ASP A 491 4.21 7.59 -8.10
N PRO A 492 3.89 7.48 -9.40
CA PRO A 492 4.86 7.00 -10.37
C PRO A 492 5.99 7.99 -10.65
N ALA A 493 5.90 9.24 -10.19
CA ALA A 493 6.92 10.25 -10.42
C ALA A 493 8.19 10.03 -9.56
N ASN A 494 8.03 9.43 -8.37
CA ASN A 494 9.15 9.21 -7.45
C ASN A 494 9.13 7.85 -6.75
N ASP A 495 8.05 7.06 -6.88
CA ASP A 495 7.89 5.73 -6.32
C ASP A 495 7.93 5.69 -4.78
N ILE A 496 7.72 6.84 -4.15
CA ILE A 496 7.87 7.08 -2.71
C ILE A 496 6.62 7.73 -2.14
N ASP A 497 6.13 8.79 -2.76
CA ASP A 497 4.87 9.40 -2.36
C ASP A 497 3.72 8.45 -2.69
N MET A 498 2.61 8.62 -1.99
CA MET A 498 1.39 7.86 -2.25
C MET A 498 0.21 8.82 -2.30
N TRP A 499 -0.79 8.44 -3.07
CA TRP A 499 -2.03 9.18 -3.21
C TRP A 499 -3.20 8.30 -2.80
N THR A 500 -4.24 8.92 -2.27
CA THR A 500 -5.51 8.25 -1.99
C THR A 500 -6.67 9.13 -2.44
N ILE A 501 -7.71 8.50 -2.98
CA ILE A 501 -8.98 9.12 -3.29
C ILE A 501 -10.09 8.40 -2.56
N GLN A 502 -10.87 9.16 -1.80
CA GLN A 502 -11.91 8.66 -0.93
C GLN A 502 -13.19 9.45 -1.12
N GLU A 503 -14.31 8.81 -0.81
CA GLU A 503 -15.63 9.42 -0.79
C GLU A 503 -15.92 10.11 0.55
N TYR A 504 -16.67 11.20 0.52
CA TYR A 504 -17.19 11.88 1.70
C TYR A 504 -18.62 12.36 1.46
N ALA A 505 -19.39 12.56 2.55
CA ALA A 505 -20.73 13.10 2.46
C ALA A 505 -20.60 14.61 2.24
N ALA A 506 -20.97 15.08 1.05
CA ALA A 506 -20.95 16.49 0.71
C ALA A 506 -22.21 17.19 1.23
N THR A 507 -22.19 18.51 1.19
CA THR A 507 -23.33 19.35 1.60
C THR A 507 -24.60 18.92 0.86
N PRO A 508 -25.66 18.46 1.57
CA PRO A 508 -26.90 18.01 0.95
C PRO A 508 -27.67 19.20 0.36
N VAL A 509 -28.66 18.89 -0.49
CA VAL A 509 -29.67 19.89 -0.86
C VAL A 509 -30.78 19.93 0.19
N GLY A 510 -31.33 21.12 0.45
CA GLY A 510 -32.38 21.29 1.45
C GLY A 510 -31.91 20.97 2.87
N THR A 511 -32.70 20.18 3.60
CA THR A 511 -32.40 19.79 5.01
C THR A 511 -31.61 18.49 5.12
N GLY A 512 -31.39 17.76 4.01
CA GLY A 512 -30.62 16.52 3.99
C GLY A 512 -31.28 15.33 4.69
N ALA A 513 -32.56 15.46 5.07
CA ALA A 513 -33.30 14.42 5.79
C ALA A 513 -34.19 13.54 4.89
N SER A 514 -34.33 13.88 3.60
CA SER A 514 -35.19 13.15 2.67
C SER A 514 -34.38 12.33 1.66
N ASN A 515 -35.01 11.28 1.12
CA ASN A 515 -34.38 10.43 0.11
C ASN A 515 -34.04 11.27 -1.14
N GLY A 516 -32.76 11.27 -1.53
CA GLY A 516 -32.28 12.02 -2.69
C GLY A 516 -31.67 13.37 -2.35
N ASP A 517 -31.79 13.84 -1.11
CA ASP A 517 -31.23 15.12 -0.65
C ASP A 517 -29.72 15.02 -0.43
N GLY A 518 -29.23 13.85 0.02
CA GLY A 518 -27.82 13.60 0.29
C GLY A 518 -26.93 13.91 -0.92
N ARG A 519 -25.72 14.38 -0.69
CA ARG A 519 -24.71 14.54 -1.75
C ARG A 519 -23.44 13.81 -1.33
N TRP A 520 -22.75 13.24 -2.31
CA TRP A 520 -21.41 12.70 -2.12
C TRP A 520 -20.39 13.62 -2.81
N GLY A 521 -19.13 13.42 -2.48
CA GLY A 521 -18.00 13.99 -3.21
C GLY A 521 -16.80 13.09 -3.06
N THR A 522 -15.85 13.22 -3.99
CA THR A 522 -14.58 12.49 -3.91
C THR A 522 -13.43 13.47 -3.69
N TRP A 523 -12.45 13.06 -2.89
CA TRP A 523 -11.36 13.93 -2.47
C TRP A 523 -10.00 13.25 -2.63
N TRP A 524 -9.07 13.94 -3.30
CA TRP A 524 -7.68 13.49 -3.45
C TRP A 524 -6.84 13.95 -2.27
N GLY A 525 -5.95 13.07 -1.79
CA GLY A 525 -4.88 13.40 -0.85
C GLY A 525 -3.55 12.80 -1.30
N ARG A 526 -2.49 13.62 -1.31
CA ARG A 526 -1.10 13.17 -1.48
C ARG A 526 -0.43 13.09 -0.13
N ILE A 527 0.11 11.94 0.21
CA ILE A 527 0.96 11.74 1.36
C ILE A 527 2.41 11.68 0.87
N ALA A 528 3.20 12.69 1.25
CA ALA A 528 4.61 12.72 0.89
C ALA A 528 5.37 11.61 1.62
N GLY A 529 6.41 11.09 0.96
CA GLY A 529 7.36 10.17 1.56
C GLY A 529 7.89 10.71 2.87
N GLN A 530 7.79 9.89 3.90
CA GLN A 530 8.29 10.22 5.22
C GLN A 530 9.75 9.74 5.31
N SER A 531 10.70 10.66 5.52
CA SER A 531 12.02 10.25 6.00
C SER A 531 11.84 9.72 7.42
N ALA A 532 12.39 8.55 7.76
CA ALA A 532 12.40 8.04 9.12
C ALA A 532 12.97 9.13 10.04
N GLN A 533 12.11 9.82 10.79
CA GLN A 533 12.58 10.86 11.70
C GLN A 533 13.39 10.16 12.80
N SER A 534 14.61 10.63 13.04
CA SER A 534 15.54 10.04 14.00
C SER A 534 15.95 11.09 15.03
N SER A 535 16.31 10.64 16.24
CA SER A 535 17.05 11.46 17.19
C SER A 535 18.48 11.66 16.66
N ASP A 536 18.96 12.90 16.62
CA ASP A 536 20.29 13.23 16.09
C ASP A 536 21.18 13.75 17.23
N LEU A 537 21.93 12.84 17.86
CA LEU A 537 22.77 13.17 19.00
C LEU A 537 24.16 13.68 18.54
N GLY A 538 24.48 14.91 18.91
CA GLY A 538 25.82 15.48 18.84
C GLY A 538 26.45 15.54 20.24
N ILE A 539 27.77 15.33 20.31
CA ILE A 539 28.56 15.47 21.54
C ILE A 539 29.72 16.44 21.30
N ALA A 540 29.94 17.36 22.24
CA ALA A 540 31.09 18.26 22.26
C ALA A 540 31.77 18.16 23.63
N VAL A 541 33.10 18.11 23.64
CA VAL A 541 33.91 18.06 24.87
C VAL A 541 34.89 19.21 24.83
N THR A 542 34.95 19.99 25.91
CA THR A 542 35.94 21.06 26.09
C THR A 542 36.62 20.90 27.45
N GLY A 543 37.89 21.29 27.55
CA GLY A 543 38.68 21.23 28.78
C GLY A 543 39.28 22.60 29.09
N SER A 544 39.32 22.99 30.37
CA SER A 544 39.96 24.22 30.82
C SER A 544 40.50 24.08 32.25
N PRO A 545 41.70 24.62 32.58
CA PRO A 545 42.59 25.39 31.70
C PRO A 545 43.39 24.52 30.71
N ASP A 546 43.73 25.08 29.55
CA ASP A 546 44.65 24.49 28.58
C ASP A 546 45.76 25.52 28.24
N PRO A 547 47.03 25.30 28.64
CA PRO A 547 47.54 24.12 29.33
C PRO A 547 47.19 24.07 30.83
N ALA A 548 46.94 22.87 31.36
CA ALA A 548 46.77 22.63 32.79
C ALA A 548 48.13 22.40 33.48
N SER A 549 48.31 22.96 34.69
CA SER A 549 49.49 22.70 35.51
C SER A 549 49.32 21.39 36.29
N VAL A 550 50.41 20.65 36.50
CA VAL A 550 50.41 19.43 37.31
C VAL A 550 49.93 19.77 38.73
N GLY A 551 48.97 18.99 39.25
CA GLY A 551 48.37 19.19 40.57
C GLY A 551 47.20 20.19 40.61
N SER A 552 46.87 20.85 39.50
CA SER A 552 45.69 21.72 39.39
C SER A 552 44.45 20.98 38.89
N ASN A 553 43.25 21.49 39.19
CA ASN A 553 42.01 20.94 38.68
C ASN A 553 41.82 21.29 37.20
N LEU A 554 41.50 20.29 36.38
CA LEU A 554 41.08 20.42 34.99
C LEU A 554 39.57 20.17 34.90
N THR A 555 38.81 21.11 34.36
CA THR A 555 37.37 20.99 34.18
C THR A 555 37.04 20.56 32.76
N TYR A 556 36.40 19.40 32.61
CA TYR A 556 35.80 18.94 31.36
C TYR A 556 34.32 19.34 31.29
N THR A 557 33.92 19.98 30.20
CA THR A 557 32.51 20.25 29.87
C THR A 557 32.11 19.39 28.70
N ILE A 558 31.23 18.40 28.96
CA ILE A 558 30.63 17.52 27.95
C ILE A 558 29.22 18.02 27.66
N THR A 559 28.97 18.45 26.43
CA THR A 559 27.64 18.89 25.96
C THR A 559 27.07 17.84 25.02
N VAL A 560 25.96 17.23 25.42
CA VAL A 560 25.16 16.33 24.57
C VAL A 560 23.96 17.11 24.03
N THR A 561 23.81 17.15 22.72
CA THR A 561 22.73 17.89 22.04
C THR A 561 21.91 16.93 21.19
N ASN A 562 20.58 16.98 21.30
CA ASN A 562 19.69 16.33 20.35
C ASN A 562 19.25 17.34 19.28
N ASN A 563 19.86 17.26 18.11
CA ASN A 563 19.58 18.09 16.93
C ASN A 563 18.37 17.57 16.13
N GLY A 564 17.83 16.39 16.48
CA GLY A 564 16.74 15.74 15.77
C GLY A 564 15.36 16.04 16.38
N PRO A 565 14.27 15.90 15.61
CA PRO A 565 12.91 16.19 16.08
C PRO A 565 12.37 15.14 17.08
N ASN A 566 12.95 13.94 17.12
CA ASN A 566 12.53 12.86 18.00
C ASN A 566 13.32 12.84 19.31
N ALA A 567 12.65 12.60 20.43
CA ALA A 567 13.29 12.41 21.73
C ALA A 567 14.28 11.23 21.71
N ALA A 568 15.46 11.43 22.30
CA ALA A 568 16.44 10.37 22.53
C ALA A 568 16.22 9.79 23.93
N ASN A 569 15.78 8.54 24.00
CA ASN A 569 15.62 7.80 25.27
C ASN A 569 16.86 6.93 25.50
N GLU A 570 17.18 6.66 26.78
CA GLU A 570 18.27 5.76 27.20
C GLU A 570 19.67 6.16 26.70
N VAL A 571 19.95 7.46 26.63
CA VAL A 571 21.27 7.97 26.22
C VAL A 571 22.30 7.70 27.33
N SER A 572 23.37 6.99 26.99
CA SER A 572 24.52 6.75 27.86
C SER A 572 25.79 7.32 27.23
N VAL A 573 26.58 8.05 28.02
CA VAL A 573 27.87 8.63 27.61
C VAL A 573 28.94 8.13 28.57
N ILE A 574 30.01 7.58 28.01
CA ILE A 574 31.19 7.13 28.77
C ILE A 574 32.38 7.91 28.23
N ASP A 575 33.03 8.69 29.11
CA ASP A 575 34.25 9.43 28.79
C ASP A 575 35.36 9.02 29.78
N PRO A 576 36.38 8.25 29.35
CA PRO A 576 37.47 7.84 30.23
C PRO A 576 38.39 9.02 30.54
N LEU A 577 38.66 9.26 31.83
CA LEU A 577 39.62 10.29 32.23
C LEU A 577 41.02 9.99 31.68
N PRO A 578 41.79 11.01 31.25
CA PRO A 578 43.15 10.82 30.79
C PRO A 578 44.04 10.19 31.87
N SER A 579 45.06 9.45 31.43
CA SER A 579 46.07 8.91 32.35
C SER A 579 46.74 10.02 33.14
N GLY A 580 46.73 9.92 34.47
CA GLY A 580 47.31 10.91 35.39
C GLY A 580 46.31 11.92 35.97
N ALA A 581 45.05 11.92 35.52
CA ALA A 581 43.98 12.68 36.16
C ALA A 581 43.26 11.84 37.22
N SER A 582 42.94 12.44 38.37
CA SER A 582 42.03 11.88 39.37
C SER A 582 40.65 12.53 39.25
N PHE A 583 39.59 11.74 39.40
CA PHE A 583 38.25 12.27 39.47
C PHE A 583 38.07 13.10 40.76
N VAL A 584 37.59 14.33 40.63
CA VAL A 584 37.32 15.22 41.77
C VAL A 584 35.82 15.32 42.02
N SER A 585 35.05 15.75 41.02
CA SER A 585 33.61 15.96 41.12
C SER A 585 32.96 15.98 39.74
N VAL A 586 31.64 15.77 39.67
CA VAL A 586 30.82 15.97 38.47
C VAL A 586 29.53 16.70 38.82
N THR A 587 29.03 17.53 37.90
CA THR A 587 27.76 18.22 38.04
C THR A 587 26.97 18.06 36.74
N PRO A 588 25.94 17.19 36.69
CA PRO A 588 25.10 17.05 35.52
C PRO A 588 24.08 18.20 35.44
N SER A 589 23.84 18.74 34.25
CA SER A 589 22.72 19.66 34.00
C SER A 589 21.39 18.93 33.83
N GLN A 590 21.43 17.64 33.44
CA GLN A 590 20.28 16.73 33.31
C GLN A 590 20.75 15.28 33.54
N GLY A 591 19.86 14.42 34.06
CA GLY A 591 20.16 13.00 34.31
C GLY A 591 21.07 12.73 35.51
N THR A 592 21.65 11.54 35.55
CA THR A 592 22.61 11.12 36.57
C THR A 592 23.99 10.90 35.95
N CYS A 593 25.04 11.29 36.66
CA CYS A 593 26.42 11.05 36.24
C CYS A 593 27.26 10.64 37.45
N SER A 594 28.09 9.61 37.30
CA SER A 594 29.00 9.12 38.34
C SER A 594 30.40 8.91 37.75
N GLY A 595 31.44 9.25 38.51
CA GLY A 595 32.84 8.98 38.17
C GLY A 595 33.40 7.87 39.06
N THR A 596 34.27 7.01 38.52
CA THR A 596 35.07 6.05 39.31
C THR A 596 36.55 6.24 39.00
N SER A 597 37.40 6.20 40.03
CA SER A 597 38.84 6.53 39.94
C SER A 597 39.71 5.49 39.23
N THR A 598 39.14 4.49 38.57
CA THR A 598 39.89 3.31 38.12
C THR A 598 40.33 3.42 36.65
N VAL A 599 41.55 3.91 36.43
CA VAL A 599 42.30 3.65 35.20
C VAL A 599 43.17 2.40 35.42
N LYS A 600 42.80 1.25 34.87
CA LYS A 600 43.73 0.10 34.76
C LYS A 600 44.51 0.24 33.45
N GLN A 601 45.80 0.59 33.54
CA GLN A 601 46.75 0.38 32.45
C GLN A 601 47.19 -1.09 32.40
N SER A 602 47.22 -1.69 31.21
CA SER A 602 48.12 -2.80 30.90
C SER A 602 48.88 -2.47 29.61
N GLY A 603 50.21 -2.59 29.65
CA GLY A 603 51.16 -1.94 28.74
C GLY A 603 51.43 -2.65 27.40
N THR A 604 51.53 -1.80 26.36
CA THR A 604 52.40 -1.77 25.16
C THR A 604 52.92 -3.03 24.44
N ARG A 605 52.66 -3.10 23.11
CA ARG A 605 53.72 -3.13 22.07
C ARG A 605 53.28 -2.46 20.75
N SER A 606 54.20 -1.65 20.22
CA SER A 606 54.11 -0.76 19.06
C SER A 606 53.92 -1.46 17.71
N ARG A 607 53.06 -0.91 16.83
CA ARG A 607 53.36 -0.67 15.41
C ARG A 607 52.60 0.55 14.88
N ARG A 608 53.32 1.40 14.14
CA ARG A 608 52.86 2.65 13.52
C ARG A 608 51.64 2.43 12.62
N HIS A 609 50.62 3.28 12.75
CA HIS A 609 49.62 3.52 11.70
C HIS A 609 49.38 5.04 11.56
N LYS A 610 49.36 5.51 10.30
CA LYS A 610 49.07 6.89 9.91
C LYS A 610 47.66 7.31 10.37
N PRO A 611 47.41 8.60 10.66
CA PRO A 611 46.08 9.05 11.03
C PRO A 611 45.16 9.03 9.81
N ILE A 612 44.09 8.25 9.88
CA ILE A 612 42.91 8.37 9.01
C ILE A 612 41.99 9.38 9.67
N GLN A 613 41.73 10.51 9.01
CA GLN A 613 40.64 11.40 9.40
C GLN A 613 39.32 10.62 9.31
N ARG A 614 38.65 10.41 10.44
CA ARG A 614 37.28 9.90 10.48
C ARG A 614 36.31 11.06 10.30
N ASP A 615 35.71 11.10 9.12
CA ASP A 615 34.51 11.89 8.85
C ASP A 615 33.35 11.20 9.59
N SER A 616 32.91 11.79 10.70
CA SER A 616 31.84 11.26 11.55
C SER A 616 30.48 11.68 11.00
N ARG A 617 29.90 10.87 10.10
CA ARG A 617 28.46 10.94 9.77
C ARG A 617 27.90 9.54 9.50
N ARG A 618 27.15 9.01 10.47
CA ARG A 618 25.99 8.11 10.33
C ARG A 618 25.53 7.69 11.72
N SER A 619 24.26 7.96 12.06
CA SER A 619 23.66 7.62 13.36
C SER A 619 23.12 6.19 13.37
N SER A 620 22.98 5.59 14.55
CA SER A 620 22.66 4.17 14.76
C SER A 620 21.21 3.77 14.43
N ARG A 621 20.25 4.69 14.36
CA ARG A 621 18.85 4.36 13.99
C ARG A 621 18.57 4.41 12.49
N ASP A 622 19.36 5.17 11.73
CA ASP A 622 19.43 4.99 10.27
C ASP A 622 19.91 3.59 9.94
N PHE A 623 20.84 3.04 10.74
CA PHE A 623 21.24 1.64 10.63
C PHE A 623 20.09 0.69 10.96
N ASP A 624 19.27 0.92 11.98
CA ASP A 624 18.17 -0.01 12.32
C ASP A 624 17.04 0.00 11.29
N CYS A 625 16.66 1.19 10.78
CA CYS A 625 15.69 1.31 9.69
C CYS A 625 16.24 0.70 8.40
N GLN A 626 17.48 1.02 8.03
CA GLN A 626 18.15 0.41 6.87
C GLN A 626 18.36 -1.09 7.06
N ARG A 627 18.59 -1.58 8.29
CA ARG A 627 18.78 -3.01 8.59
C ARG A 627 17.46 -3.76 8.53
N GLN A 628 16.34 -3.21 9.00
CA GLN A 628 15.03 -3.82 8.80
C GLN A 628 14.63 -3.81 7.33
N GLN A 629 14.88 -2.72 6.60
CA GLN A 629 14.65 -2.66 5.15
C GLN A 629 15.54 -3.67 4.40
N LEU A 630 16.83 -3.77 4.75
CA LEU A 630 17.73 -4.79 4.20
C LEU A 630 17.27 -6.20 4.56
N ARG A 631 16.80 -6.46 5.79
CA ARG A 631 16.27 -7.77 6.19
C ARG A 631 15.05 -8.14 5.35
N GLN A 632 14.08 -7.25 5.21
CA GLN A 632 12.89 -7.49 4.38
C GLN A 632 13.26 -7.69 2.90
N GLN A 633 14.24 -6.94 2.38
CA GLN A 633 14.76 -7.12 1.02
C GLN A 633 15.50 -8.45 0.86
N LEU A 634 16.34 -8.83 1.83
CA LEU A 634 17.09 -10.09 1.85
C LEU A 634 16.14 -11.29 1.97
N ASP A 635 15.12 -11.22 2.83
CA ASP A 635 14.09 -12.25 2.95
C ASP A 635 13.33 -12.41 1.62
N GLY A 636 12.99 -11.30 0.96
CA GLY A 636 12.40 -11.30 -0.37
C GLY A 636 13.31 -11.85 -1.48
N GLU A 637 14.62 -11.59 -1.41
CA GLU A 637 15.61 -12.13 -2.37
C GLU A 637 15.91 -13.62 -2.14
N LEU A 638 15.97 -14.06 -0.87
CA LEU A 638 16.16 -15.47 -0.49
C LEU A 638 14.96 -16.34 -0.91
N GLU A 639 13.75 -15.78 -0.88
CA GLU A 639 12.56 -16.43 -1.44
C GLU A 639 12.62 -16.54 -2.98
N ARG A 640 13.09 -15.49 -3.68
CA ARG A 640 13.32 -15.55 -5.15
C ARG A 640 14.37 -16.60 -5.55
N SER A 641 15.33 -16.92 -4.67
CA SER A 641 16.40 -17.88 -4.96
C SER A 641 16.11 -19.32 -4.50
N GLY A 642 14.95 -19.60 -3.89
CA GLY A 642 14.54 -20.96 -3.50
C GLY A 642 15.47 -21.67 -2.52
N THR A 643 16.33 -20.94 -1.79
CA THR A 643 17.42 -21.50 -0.98
C THR A 643 17.20 -21.20 0.50
N ARG A 644 16.81 -22.21 1.28
CA ARG A 644 16.76 -22.12 2.75
C ARG A 644 18.17 -22.22 3.33
N HIS A 645 18.69 -21.12 3.87
CA HIS A 645 19.80 -21.16 4.82
C HIS A 645 19.41 -20.44 6.11
N ASP A 646 19.58 -21.12 7.24
CA ASP A 646 19.45 -20.54 8.58
C ASP A 646 20.56 -19.49 8.79
N VAL A 647 20.23 -18.21 8.65
CA VAL A 647 21.10 -17.12 9.09
C VAL A 647 20.83 -16.89 10.58
N ARG A 648 21.54 -17.60 11.45
CA ARG A 648 21.59 -17.27 12.88
C ARG A 648 22.52 -16.08 13.11
N PHE A 649 21.99 -14.96 13.57
CA PHE A 649 22.79 -13.96 14.26
C PHE A 649 23.12 -14.53 15.65
N SER A 650 24.39 -14.79 15.93
CA SER A 650 24.85 -15.17 17.27
C SER A 650 25.23 -13.90 18.03
N ASP A 651 24.54 -13.64 19.14
CA ASP A 651 25.01 -12.70 20.15
C ASP A 651 26.19 -13.36 20.88
N SER A 652 27.40 -12.90 20.60
CA SER A 652 28.59 -13.30 21.36
C SER A 652 28.72 -12.39 22.58
N ALA A 653 27.99 -12.69 23.66
CA ALA A 653 28.28 -12.14 24.97
C ALA A 653 29.41 -12.97 25.60
N TYR A 654 30.60 -12.37 25.71
CA TYR A 654 31.73 -12.95 26.43
C TYR A 654 31.50 -12.70 27.93
N CYS A 655 31.17 -13.75 28.69
CA CYS A 655 31.21 -13.74 30.14
C CYS A 655 32.56 -14.31 30.59
N ASP A 656 33.38 -13.50 31.25
CA ASP A 656 34.45 -13.99 32.13
C ASP A 656 34.15 -13.50 33.55
N ASP A 657 33.88 -14.48 34.42
CA ASP A 657 33.90 -14.37 35.88
C ASP A 657 35.36 -14.59 36.35
N PRO A 658 35.78 -13.99 37.49
CA PRO A 658 36.12 -14.89 38.58
C PRO A 658 35.73 -14.36 39.97
N GLY A 659 35.10 -15.24 40.75
CA GLY A 659 34.73 -15.02 42.14
C GLY A 659 35.88 -15.12 43.17
N ASP A 660 35.57 -14.82 44.44
CA ASP A 660 35.39 -15.84 45.50
C ASP A 660 35.00 -15.18 46.85
N ARG A 661 34.20 -15.94 47.64
CA ARG A 661 34.09 -15.96 49.13
C ARG A 661 33.65 -14.72 49.94
N HIS A 662 32.44 -14.78 50.54
CA HIS A 662 32.21 -15.37 51.89
C HIS A 662 30.74 -15.22 52.40
N ARG A 663 30.13 -16.34 52.84
CA ARG A 663 29.31 -16.57 54.07
C ARG A 663 28.36 -15.42 54.52
N ARG A 664 27.05 -15.57 54.75
CA ARG A 664 26.32 -16.51 55.65
C ARG A 664 24.82 -16.12 55.68
N ARG A 665 23.94 -17.14 55.69
CA ARG A 665 22.66 -17.33 56.44
C ARG A 665 21.65 -16.17 56.60
N GLY A 666 20.38 -16.49 56.32
CA GLY A 666 19.27 -16.14 57.24
C GLY A 666 17.93 -15.84 56.57
N HIS A 667 16.93 -16.67 56.87
CA HIS A 667 15.50 -16.50 56.62
C HIS A 667 14.93 -15.13 57.02
N GLY A 668 13.80 -14.73 56.41
CA GLY A 668 12.90 -13.75 57.01
C GLY A 668 11.85 -13.18 56.06
N GLU A 669 10.59 -13.38 56.42
CA GLU A 669 9.34 -13.05 55.73
C GLU A 669 8.83 -11.64 56.14
N ARG A 670 7.91 -11.07 55.34
CA ARG A 670 6.82 -10.09 55.66
C ARG A 670 6.95 -8.59 55.34
N ASP A 671 5.93 -8.17 54.57
CA ASP A 671 4.94 -7.08 54.73
C ASP A 671 5.34 -5.60 54.91
N GLY A 672 4.83 -4.77 53.98
CA GLY A 672 3.90 -3.69 54.34
C GLY A 672 4.41 -2.24 54.34
N GLY A 673 3.74 -1.37 53.57
CA GLY A 673 3.39 0.00 54.02
C GLY A 673 4.16 1.19 53.43
N GLN A 674 3.50 1.94 52.55
CA GLN A 674 3.60 3.41 52.41
C GLN A 674 2.61 4.11 53.38
N PRO A 675 2.45 5.46 53.48
CA PRO A 675 3.17 6.63 52.89
C PRO A 675 3.44 7.84 53.86
N GLY A 676 4.05 8.92 53.33
CA GLY A 676 3.85 10.34 53.75
C GLY A 676 4.76 10.88 54.86
N THR A 677 5.10 12.17 55.02
CA THR A 677 5.08 13.42 54.22
C THR A 677 5.73 14.53 55.10
N GLY A 678 6.36 15.53 54.48
CA GLY A 678 6.67 16.84 55.08
C GLY A 678 8.17 17.12 55.32
N GLY A 679 8.76 18.24 54.92
CA GLY A 679 8.28 19.43 54.22
C GLY A 679 9.33 20.56 54.26
N ARG A 680 9.00 21.67 53.56
CA ARG A 680 9.58 23.04 53.63
C ARG A 680 10.88 23.27 52.82
N ASP A 681 11.08 24.34 52.05
CA ASP A 681 10.60 25.73 52.17
C ASP A 681 10.74 26.53 50.84
N LEU A 682 9.85 27.54 50.68
CA LEU A 682 10.02 28.91 50.09
C LEU A 682 10.53 29.05 48.63
N GLY A 683 10.07 29.97 47.76
CA GLY A 683 9.21 31.14 47.85
C GLY A 683 9.38 31.99 46.56
N CYS A 684 8.27 32.58 46.11
CA CYS A 684 8.01 33.68 45.16
C CYS A 684 9.15 34.41 44.37
N CYS A 685 8.89 34.73 43.08
CA CYS A 685 8.64 36.11 42.56
C CYS A 685 8.69 36.24 41.01
N TYR A 686 7.50 36.35 40.40
CA TYR A 686 6.97 37.37 39.46
C TYR A 686 7.83 38.43 38.70
N VAL A 687 7.37 38.70 37.46
CA VAL A 687 7.33 39.95 36.60
C VAL A 687 8.28 40.13 35.38
N HIS A 688 7.59 40.39 34.25
CA HIS A 688 7.88 40.94 32.90
C HIS A 688 8.89 42.10 32.72
N HIS A 689 9.51 42.22 31.51
CA HIS A 689 9.19 43.26 30.49
C HIS A 689 10.01 43.20 29.17
N TYR A 690 9.27 43.14 28.05
CA TYR A 690 9.35 43.78 26.71
C TYR A 690 10.65 44.28 25.98
N CYS A 691 10.73 43.85 24.71
CA CYS A 691 11.00 44.55 23.43
C CYS A 691 12.30 45.35 23.14
N ARG A 692 12.89 45.10 21.94
CA ARG A 692 12.67 45.89 20.69
C ARG A 692 13.34 45.26 19.44
N ARG A 693 12.61 45.32 18.31
CA ARG A 693 13.07 45.16 16.90
C ARG A 693 13.95 46.34 16.47
N TRP A 694 14.72 46.23 15.37
CA TRP A 694 14.69 47.12 14.18
C TRP A 694 15.48 46.51 12.98
N ARG A 695 15.10 46.91 11.74
CA ARG A 695 15.53 46.40 10.41
C ARG A 695 16.35 47.46 9.62
N TRP A 696 16.85 47.03 8.44
CA TRP A 696 17.35 47.74 7.23
C TRP A 696 18.87 48.01 7.19
N GLY A 697 19.62 47.99 6.07
CA GLY A 697 19.39 47.74 4.65
C GLY A 697 20.56 48.25 3.75
N ARG A 698 20.98 47.46 2.75
CA ARG A 698 21.56 47.75 1.39
C ARG A 698 22.83 48.62 1.09
N ARG A 699 23.51 48.14 0.02
CA ARG A 699 24.53 48.70 -0.94
C ARG A 699 26.00 48.65 -0.48
N GLY A 700 27.03 48.25 -1.24
CA GLY A 700 27.20 47.75 -2.62
C GLY A 700 28.58 48.20 -3.17
N ARG A 701 29.33 47.36 -3.94
CA ARG A 701 30.20 47.73 -5.10
C ARG A 701 31.09 46.58 -5.59
N ARG A 702 31.54 46.75 -6.84
CA ARG A 702 32.05 45.81 -7.86
C ARG A 702 33.54 45.47 -7.73
N GLY A 703 33.94 44.33 -8.31
CA GLY A 703 35.29 44.03 -8.80
C GLY A 703 35.22 42.99 -9.94
N ARG A 704 35.88 43.26 -11.06
CA ARG A 704 35.86 42.52 -12.33
C ARG A 704 37.30 42.07 -12.62
N LEU A 705 37.54 40.85 -13.09
CA LEU A 705 38.77 40.49 -13.82
C LEU A 705 38.52 39.36 -14.83
N LEU A 706 39.17 39.50 -15.98
CA LEU A 706 39.05 38.77 -17.27
C LEU A 706 40.19 37.75 -17.45
N TYR A 707 39.98 36.82 -18.42
CA TYR A 707 40.88 35.99 -19.27
C TYR A 707 40.41 34.51 -19.27
N ARG A 708 40.00 33.79 -20.32
CA ARG A 708 40.10 33.70 -21.81
C ARG A 708 41.09 32.63 -22.33
N HIS A 709 40.50 31.62 -22.99
CA HIS A 709 40.94 30.67 -24.05
C HIS A 709 41.88 29.47 -23.79
N GLY A 710 41.48 28.33 -24.41
CA GLY A 710 42.36 27.24 -24.86
C GLY A 710 41.61 25.92 -25.08
N GLY A 711 41.25 25.60 -26.32
CA GLY A 711 40.67 24.30 -26.70
C GLY A 711 41.71 23.30 -27.18
N LEU A 712 41.39 22.00 -27.15
CA LEU A 712 42.00 20.99 -28.03
C LEU A 712 41.08 19.76 -28.16
N ARG A 713 40.99 19.24 -29.39
CA ARG A 713 40.21 18.09 -29.84
C ARG A 713 41.20 17.11 -30.47
N ILE A 714 41.28 15.85 -30.04
CA ILE A 714 41.93 14.74 -30.76
C ILE A 714 41.17 13.42 -30.49
N THR A 715 40.88 12.70 -31.57
CA THR A 715 40.53 11.27 -31.71
C THR A 715 41.17 10.80 -33.03
N PRO A 716 41.28 9.49 -33.39
CA PRO A 716 41.32 8.22 -32.65
C PRO A 716 42.55 7.34 -33.07
N GLY A 717 42.70 6.10 -32.58
CA GLY A 717 43.72 5.16 -33.07
C GLY A 717 43.62 3.74 -32.51
N ASP A 718 43.72 2.76 -33.41
CA ASP A 718 43.39 1.33 -33.34
C ASP A 718 44.29 0.42 -32.47
N GLY A 719 43.84 -0.82 -32.21
CA GLY A 719 44.74 -1.95 -32.06
C GLY A 719 44.27 -3.18 -31.26
N GLY A 720 43.75 -4.20 -31.96
CA GLY A 720 44.30 -5.57 -31.89
C GLY A 720 43.87 -6.53 -30.77
N ALA A 721 43.23 -7.63 -31.20
CA ALA A 721 42.84 -8.81 -30.42
C ALA A 721 44.01 -9.76 -30.08
N LEU A 722 43.86 -10.58 -29.03
CA LEU A 722 44.48 -11.91 -28.94
C LEU A 722 43.66 -12.87 -28.09
N LEU A 723 43.23 -13.95 -28.73
CA LEU A 723 42.56 -15.14 -28.22
C LEU A 723 43.60 -16.11 -27.63
N ALA A 724 43.28 -16.73 -26.49
CA ALA A 724 43.73 -18.09 -26.17
C ALA A 724 42.67 -18.79 -25.31
N ARG A 725 42.17 -19.93 -25.81
CA ARG A 725 41.24 -20.87 -25.14
C ARG A 725 42.02 -22.11 -24.67
N PHE A 726 41.49 -22.73 -23.60
CA PHE A 726 41.29 -24.18 -23.31
C PHE A 726 41.58 -24.50 -21.81
N PRO A 727 41.02 -25.57 -21.19
CA PRO A 727 39.59 -25.88 -21.01
C PRO A 727 39.18 -26.37 -19.58
N ARG A 728 37.86 -26.46 -19.34
CA ARG A 728 37.12 -27.32 -18.34
C ARG A 728 37.39 -27.03 -16.83
N SER A 729 36.46 -27.08 -15.88
CA SER A 729 35.01 -27.31 -15.81
C SER A 729 34.54 -27.14 -14.35
N VAL A 730 33.43 -26.40 -14.18
CA VAL A 730 32.35 -26.51 -13.14
C VAL A 730 32.49 -25.79 -11.77
N PRO A 731 31.38 -25.20 -11.26
CA PRO A 731 31.38 -23.93 -10.54
C PRO A 731 30.66 -23.98 -9.17
N ALA A 732 30.85 -22.94 -8.34
CA ALA A 732 29.85 -22.36 -7.41
C ALA A 732 30.56 -21.53 -6.35
N TYR A 733 31.02 -20.30 -6.64
CA TYR A 733 31.35 -19.32 -5.58
C TYR A 733 31.56 -17.87 -6.08
N GLN A 734 31.01 -17.47 -7.24
CA GLN A 734 31.24 -16.14 -7.81
C GLN A 734 30.00 -15.26 -8.09
N GLN A 735 28.80 -15.62 -7.63
CA GLN A 735 27.63 -14.73 -7.76
C GLN A 735 27.37 -13.78 -6.57
N ILE A 736 28.10 -13.91 -5.46
CA ILE A 736 27.95 -12.99 -4.31
C ILE A 736 28.88 -11.75 -4.44
N GLY A 737 29.96 -11.84 -5.21
CA GLY A 737 30.92 -10.74 -5.39
C GLY A 737 30.53 -9.65 -6.40
N ALA A 738 29.57 -9.92 -7.29
CA ALA A 738 29.19 -8.98 -8.35
C ALA A 738 28.08 -7.99 -7.94
N VAL A 739 27.26 -8.35 -6.95
CA VAL A 739 26.17 -7.50 -6.41
C VAL A 739 26.74 -6.39 -5.52
N VAL A 740 27.78 -6.70 -4.73
CA VAL A 740 28.45 -5.72 -3.85
C VAL A 740 29.24 -4.67 -4.65
N ARG A 741 29.81 -5.01 -5.81
CA ARG A 741 30.52 -4.03 -6.66
C ARG A 741 29.59 -3.10 -7.46
N ARG A 742 28.35 -3.51 -7.77
CA ARG A 742 27.37 -2.63 -8.44
C ARG A 742 26.72 -1.65 -7.47
N ALA A 743 26.47 -2.04 -6.22
CA ALA A 743 25.98 -1.13 -5.19
C ALA A 743 26.99 -0.01 -4.86
N VAL A 744 28.29 -0.30 -4.88
CA VAL A 744 29.35 0.69 -4.58
C VAL A 744 29.55 1.69 -5.74
N LEU A 745 29.29 1.31 -6.99
CA LEU A 745 29.43 2.22 -8.15
C LEU A 745 28.23 3.16 -8.34
N SER A 746 27.04 2.81 -7.83
CA SER A 746 25.88 3.71 -7.77
C SER A 746 26.05 4.85 -6.76
N PHE A 747 26.91 4.67 -5.76
CA PHE A 747 27.15 5.65 -4.69
C PHE A 747 28.20 6.72 -5.04
N GLN A 748 29.06 6.50 -6.04
CA GLN A 748 30.06 7.50 -6.46
C GLN A 748 29.54 8.53 -7.47
N SER A 749 28.38 8.30 -8.10
CA SER A 749 27.77 9.25 -9.05
C SER A 749 26.94 10.35 -8.37
N ALA A 750 26.41 10.10 -7.17
CA ALA A 750 25.67 11.09 -6.37
C ALA A 750 26.60 12.09 -5.64
N ALA A 751 27.81 11.66 -5.26
CA ALA A 751 28.78 12.52 -4.58
C ALA A 751 29.46 13.54 -5.52
N ARG A 752 29.48 13.31 -6.84
CA ARG A 752 30.12 14.23 -7.82
C ARG A 752 29.21 15.34 -8.34
N ARG A 753 27.94 15.42 -7.95
CA ARG A 753 27.01 16.51 -8.37
C ARG A 753 26.79 17.61 -7.32
N ARG A 754 27.46 17.55 -6.16
CA ARG A 754 27.40 18.62 -5.12
C ARG A 754 28.70 19.37 -4.86
N ALA A 755 29.80 19.01 -5.53
CA ALA A 755 31.08 19.72 -5.44
C ALA A 755 31.31 20.74 -6.60
N ALA A 756 30.23 21.25 -7.21
CA ALA A 756 30.29 22.27 -8.27
C ALA A 756 29.46 23.55 -7.96
N ARG A 757 29.11 23.77 -6.69
CA ARG A 757 28.58 25.04 -6.16
C ARG A 757 29.04 25.22 -4.71
N ALA A 758 30.32 25.55 -4.55
CA ALA A 758 30.90 26.25 -3.41
C ALA A 758 32.10 27.03 -3.94
#